data_AF-A0A842T626-F1
#
_entry.id   AF-A0A842T626-F1
#
_cell.length_a   1.000
_cell.length_b   1.000
_cell.length_c   1.000
_cell.angle_alpha   90.00
_cell.angle_beta   90.00
_cell.angle_gamma   90.00
#
_symmetry.space_group_name_H-M   'P 1'
#
loop_
_entity.id
_entity.type
_entity.pdbx_description
1 polymer ?
#
loop_
_entity_poly.entity_id
_entity_poly.type
_entity_poly.pdbx_seq_one_letter_code
_entity_poly.pdbx_strand_id
1 'polypeptide(L)'
;MGMIMSTYIDYKSLAKRVRAGFYRTRLDGTILDYNSALRQIFGFQPSKDLRGTKSQKLWQSAEDRKNYIQQLKEHKKVSNFVAHLKKVNGEKITLLLNSYLTTNHKDEDLSYSEGLAIEISDLFNKWTKIKKIRAKLKDSEQKFKVITEESSIGTFIIQDKKVVYINEQFKNLFGYSQEEFNNLKNKDFFRLVFPEDRNLLADQMSKHLTKSNDALSNFQIRAIHKSEKVMWLNIFVKKIEYEGKPSMLISVFDITERKQLEKELKESAEKFRRIFESIPDAFLLVAPDTTIIDYSGEDDQFYVSPKNFIRKKITDFLPEDTAQLSVTSVAQTLKTKKPITVEYSLKIKDKIKFFEARHLYFSEKRVGIFIRDITEKERNKQLLQNAKDKFKSLYEEAPLGYQSLDSKGYILDVNQSWLEFFGFEKEEVIGSWFGDYIIEKGKSDFIRCFAKFKEDGEVHDIEFRVKKKNGEIATVNFEGKISYRKDGTIKRTHCIMYDITRQRRLEKKLRESEEKYRTLFKEAMNPIFIVDEDGNYVDANNAAAKFLECKIDDIIGKNVFDYSPPRYELKQREEHSPFYSRRTLKTEYYIDDKIKTLILNVVPFQFKGKQYLYGIGQDITSRLKTEKKLRKSQEEYKQDFQKGKLTLDDARGLFYAVMTTQKPRGDKSSWASRPSQFYKKRWFIETGFSDLSRMGHRWKSKYDNTRYLDMLVRMLLYNSWKINKAYLTKCSKKAGKRQN
;
A
#
# COMPACT_ATOMS: atom_id res chain seq x y z
N MET A 1 -108.05 -87.59 46.24
CA MET A 1 -108.62 -86.22 46.35
C MET A 1 -108.55 -85.63 47.78
N GLY A 2 -107.64 -86.08 48.66
CA GLY A 2 -107.41 -85.47 49.99
C GLY A 2 -106.03 -84.82 50.19
N MET A 3 -105.06 -85.10 49.32
CA MET A 3 -103.69 -84.55 49.36
C MET A 3 -103.53 -83.17 48.70
N ILE A 4 -104.63 -82.60 48.19
CA ILE A 4 -104.67 -81.23 47.63
C ILE A 4 -105.27 -80.25 48.66
N MET A 5 -105.78 -80.73 49.80
CA MET A 5 -106.27 -79.91 50.91
C MET A 5 -105.24 -79.67 52.03
N SER A 6 -104.08 -80.33 52.05
CA SER A 6 -103.07 -80.13 53.12
C SER A 6 -101.97 -79.12 52.77
N THR A 7 -101.74 -78.79 51.50
CA THR A 7 -100.74 -77.80 51.06
C THR A 7 -101.28 -76.36 50.99
N TYR A 8 -102.59 -76.17 51.05
CA TYR A 8 -103.23 -74.84 50.99
C TYR A 8 -103.31 -74.14 52.36
N ILE A 9 -103.14 -74.88 53.46
CA ILE A 9 -103.30 -74.35 54.82
C ILE A 9 -101.96 -73.88 55.42
N ASP A 10 -100.80 -74.32 54.91
CA ASP A 10 -99.50 -74.03 55.53
C ASP A 10 -98.77 -72.77 55.01
N TYR A 11 -99.15 -72.22 53.85
CA TYR A 11 -98.59 -70.94 53.36
C TYR A 11 -99.04 -69.71 54.17
N LYS A 12 -100.23 -69.77 54.79
CA LYS A 12 -100.71 -68.69 55.68
C LYS A 12 -99.99 -68.67 57.02
N SER A 13 -99.43 -69.81 57.47
CA SER A 13 -98.74 -69.93 58.76
C SER A 13 -97.28 -69.41 58.67
N LEU A 14 -96.55 -69.73 57.60
CA LEU A 14 -95.17 -69.30 57.38
C LEU A 14 -95.04 -67.79 57.09
N ALA A 15 -96.04 -67.19 56.43
CA ALA A 15 -96.07 -65.76 56.10
C ALA A 15 -96.24 -64.82 57.31
N LYS A 16 -96.50 -65.35 58.52
CA LYS A 16 -96.58 -64.54 59.75
C LYS A 16 -95.26 -64.34 60.47
N ARG A 17 -94.24 -65.20 60.26
CA ARG A 17 -92.96 -65.18 61.00
C ARG A 17 -91.82 -64.44 60.29
N VAL A 18 -91.87 -64.35 58.96
CA VAL A 18 -91.03 -63.43 58.18
C VAL A 18 -91.94 -62.26 57.80
N ARG A 19 -91.53 -61.00 57.97
CA ARG A 19 -92.27 -59.84 57.42
C ARG A 19 -92.19 -59.87 55.87
N ALA A 20 -92.77 -60.89 55.26
CA ALA A 20 -92.80 -61.13 53.83
C ALA A 20 -94.21 -60.80 53.32
N GLY A 21 -94.29 -59.77 52.49
CA GLY A 21 -95.51 -59.37 51.84
C GLY A 21 -95.86 -60.31 50.70
N PHE A 22 -96.94 -61.06 50.82
CA PHE A 22 -97.49 -61.81 49.70
C PHE A 22 -98.36 -60.88 48.85
N TYR A 23 -98.23 -61.01 47.53
CA TYR A 23 -99.08 -60.31 46.56
C TYR A 23 -99.43 -61.21 45.38
N ARG A 24 -100.59 -60.91 44.79
CA ARG A 24 -101.04 -61.40 43.50
C ARG A 24 -101.45 -60.21 42.65
N THR A 25 -100.86 -60.05 41.48
CA THR A 25 -101.11 -58.91 40.57
C THR A 25 -101.23 -59.38 39.13
N ARG A 26 -102.12 -58.80 38.35
CA ARG A 26 -102.08 -58.94 36.88
C ARG A 26 -100.82 -58.26 36.31
N LEU A 27 -100.41 -58.67 35.12
CA LEU A 27 -99.23 -58.09 34.42
C LEU A 27 -99.40 -56.59 34.15
N ASP A 28 -100.63 -56.12 34.00
CA ASP A 28 -100.98 -54.70 33.88
C ASP A 28 -100.86 -53.92 35.21
N GLY A 29 -100.43 -54.58 36.30
CA GLY A 29 -100.24 -54.01 37.63
C GLY A 29 -101.48 -54.03 38.53
N THR A 30 -102.62 -54.57 38.10
CA THR A 30 -103.83 -54.63 38.94
C THR A 30 -103.64 -55.60 40.10
N ILE A 31 -103.79 -55.17 41.34
CA ILE A 31 -103.66 -56.02 42.54
C ILE A 31 -104.92 -56.88 42.67
N LEU A 32 -104.73 -58.21 42.73
CA LEU A 32 -105.78 -59.20 42.89
C LEU A 32 -105.89 -59.68 44.34
N ASP A 33 -104.76 -59.87 45.01
CA ASP A 33 -104.71 -60.32 46.40
C ASP A 33 -103.42 -59.85 47.09
N TYR A 34 -103.46 -59.71 48.41
CA TYR A 34 -102.29 -59.35 49.22
C TYR A 34 -102.49 -59.71 50.69
N ASN A 35 -101.39 -59.95 51.41
CA ASN A 35 -101.43 -60.21 52.85
C ASN A 35 -101.22 -58.93 53.70
N SER A 36 -101.45 -59.06 55.01
CA SER A 36 -101.25 -57.97 55.98
C SER A 36 -99.80 -57.49 56.07
N ALA A 37 -98.81 -58.34 55.77
CA ALA A 37 -97.40 -57.96 55.78
C ALA A 37 -97.06 -57.02 54.60
N LEU A 38 -97.57 -57.29 53.40
CA LEU A 38 -97.42 -56.39 52.25
C LEU A 38 -98.06 -55.03 52.55
N ARG A 39 -99.25 -55.05 53.18
CA ARG A 39 -99.93 -53.84 53.64
C ARG A 39 -99.07 -53.01 54.59
N GLN A 40 -98.38 -53.66 55.53
CA GLN A 40 -97.46 -53.00 56.47
C GLN A 40 -96.21 -52.45 55.78
N ILE A 41 -95.58 -53.23 54.88
CA ILE A 41 -94.38 -52.83 54.12
C ILE A 41 -94.64 -51.51 53.36
N PHE A 42 -95.80 -51.39 52.71
CA PHE A 42 -96.16 -50.19 51.94
C PHE A 42 -96.90 -49.11 52.75
N GLY A 43 -97.27 -49.38 54.01
CA GLY A 43 -97.92 -48.40 54.90
C GLY A 43 -99.37 -48.06 54.55
N PHE A 44 -100.15 -49.00 54.03
CA PHE A 44 -101.56 -48.77 53.69
C PHE A 44 -102.48 -48.82 54.93
N GLN A 45 -103.51 -47.97 54.97
CA GLN A 45 -104.50 -47.97 56.06
C GLN A 45 -105.37 -49.24 56.06
N PRO A 46 -105.72 -49.83 57.23
CA PRO A 46 -106.46 -51.07 57.31
C PRO A 46 -107.86 -51.06 56.67
N SER A 47 -108.51 -49.89 56.62
CA SER A 47 -109.86 -49.67 56.09
C SER A 47 -109.93 -49.61 54.56
N LYS A 48 -108.77 -49.56 53.87
CA LYS A 48 -108.70 -49.42 52.41
C LYS A 48 -108.37 -50.76 51.76
N ASP A 49 -109.31 -51.28 50.96
CA ASP A 49 -109.06 -52.43 50.10
C ASP A 49 -108.29 -52.00 48.85
N LEU A 50 -107.18 -52.68 48.56
CA LEU A 50 -106.31 -52.38 47.42
C LEU A 50 -106.57 -53.29 46.23
N ARG A 51 -107.46 -54.27 46.37
CA ARG A 51 -107.89 -55.12 45.26
C ARG A 51 -108.52 -54.26 44.17
N GLY A 52 -108.09 -54.45 42.92
CA GLY A 52 -108.49 -53.65 41.77
C GLY A 52 -107.65 -52.38 41.53
N THR A 53 -106.77 -52.00 42.45
CA THR A 53 -105.89 -50.82 42.24
C THR A 53 -104.62 -51.16 41.46
N LYS A 54 -104.04 -50.16 40.77
CA LYS A 54 -102.80 -50.33 39.99
C LYS A 54 -101.55 -50.15 40.86
N SER A 55 -100.74 -51.19 40.98
CA SER A 55 -99.45 -51.19 41.69
C SER A 55 -98.35 -50.38 41.00
N GLN A 56 -98.56 -49.93 39.75
CA GLN A 56 -97.61 -49.12 38.96
C GLN A 56 -97.12 -47.89 39.72
N LYS A 57 -98.01 -47.22 40.46
CA LYS A 57 -97.67 -46.01 41.24
C LYS A 57 -96.70 -46.28 42.40
N LEU A 58 -96.53 -47.54 42.80
CA LEU A 58 -95.60 -47.93 43.85
C LEU A 58 -94.16 -48.09 43.32
N TRP A 59 -93.95 -48.22 42.01
CA TRP A 59 -92.61 -48.36 41.46
C TRP A 59 -91.90 -47.00 41.40
N GLN A 60 -90.65 -46.94 41.86
CA GLN A 60 -89.87 -45.71 41.76
C GLN A 60 -89.33 -45.48 40.34
N SER A 61 -89.00 -46.56 39.64
CA SER A 61 -88.44 -46.57 38.29
C SER A 61 -89.39 -47.35 37.38
N ALA A 62 -89.89 -46.69 36.33
CA ALA A 62 -90.70 -47.36 35.30
C ALA A 62 -89.87 -48.43 34.57
N GLU A 63 -88.55 -48.25 34.49
CA GLU A 63 -87.62 -49.19 33.86
C GLU A 63 -87.42 -50.44 34.72
N ASP A 64 -87.28 -50.30 36.04
CA ASP A 64 -87.17 -51.45 36.97
C ASP A 64 -88.44 -52.31 36.86
N ARG A 65 -89.60 -51.68 36.75
CA ARG A 65 -90.89 -52.36 36.53
C ARG A 65 -90.91 -53.10 35.20
N LYS A 66 -90.47 -52.44 34.12
CA LYS A 66 -90.43 -53.02 32.78
C LYS A 66 -89.53 -54.24 32.75
N ASN A 67 -88.34 -54.16 33.33
CA ASN A 67 -87.39 -55.27 33.45
C ASN A 67 -87.96 -56.43 34.27
N TYR A 68 -88.59 -56.13 35.41
CA TYR A 68 -89.26 -57.13 36.23
C TYR A 68 -90.37 -57.87 35.47
N ILE A 69 -91.23 -57.13 34.75
CA ILE A 69 -92.32 -57.73 33.94
C ILE A 69 -91.74 -58.54 32.77
N GLN A 70 -90.68 -58.04 32.13
CA GLN A 70 -90.02 -58.75 31.03
C GLN A 70 -89.46 -60.09 31.52
N GLN A 71 -88.72 -60.12 32.63
CA GLN A 71 -88.18 -61.36 33.19
C GLN A 71 -89.30 -62.32 33.62
N LEU A 72 -90.43 -61.82 34.12
CA LEU A 72 -91.60 -62.66 34.42
C LEU A 72 -92.23 -63.27 33.16
N LYS A 73 -92.32 -62.52 32.06
CA LYS A 73 -92.85 -63.02 30.78
C LYS A 73 -91.92 -64.05 30.15
N GLU A 74 -90.62 -63.80 30.15
CA GLU A 74 -89.62 -64.67 29.52
C GLU A 74 -89.39 -65.96 30.30
N HIS A 75 -89.21 -65.87 31.62
CA HIS A 75 -88.78 -67.00 32.43
C HIS A 75 -89.90 -67.66 33.22
N LYS A 76 -91.13 -67.10 33.18
CA LYS A 76 -92.29 -67.47 34.01
C LYS A 76 -92.04 -67.41 35.53
N LYS A 77 -90.84 -67.02 35.96
CA LYS A 77 -90.40 -66.88 37.35
C LYS A 77 -89.29 -65.84 37.43
N VAL A 78 -89.33 -65.03 38.47
CA VAL A 78 -88.29 -64.07 38.84
C VAL A 78 -87.87 -64.37 40.27
N SER A 79 -86.56 -64.51 40.49
CA SER A 79 -85.99 -64.77 41.81
C SER A 79 -84.96 -63.71 42.16
N ASN A 80 -84.93 -63.29 43.42
CA ASN A 80 -84.02 -62.31 44.01
C ASN A 80 -83.97 -60.96 43.27
N PHE A 81 -85.10 -60.52 42.71
CA PHE A 81 -85.13 -59.25 41.98
C PHE A 81 -85.21 -58.09 42.96
N VAL A 82 -84.17 -57.25 42.97
CA VAL A 82 -84.12 -56.06 43.82
C VAL A 82 -84.90 -54.95 43.11
N ALA A 83 -86.09 -54.64 43.62
CA ALA A 83 -86.95 -53.58 43.12
C ALA A 83 -86.94 -52.37 44.04
N HIS A 84 -86.88 -51.18 43.44
CA HIS A 84 -87.00 -49.90 44.13
C HIS A 84 -88.44 -49.41 44.04
N LEU A 85 -89.13 -49.38 45.17
CA LEU A 85 -90.52 -48.96 45.27
C LEU A 85 -90.68 -47.81 46.27
N LYS A 86 -91.89 -47.27 46.37
CA LYS A 86 -92.28 -46.23 47.32
C LYS A 86 -93.50 -46.68 48.11
N LYS A 87 -93.49 -46.40 49.42
CA LYS A 87 -94.66 -46.49 50.29
C LYS A 87 -95.70 -45.43 49.91
N VAL A 88 -96.91 -45.55 50.45
CA VAL A 88 -98.01 -44.58 50.20
C VAL A 88 -97.65 -43.15 50.60
N ASN A 89 -96.87 -42.99 51.67
CA ASN A 89 -96.37 -41.69 52.15
C ASN A 89 -95.21 -41.13 51.29
N GLY A 90 -94.79 -41.82 50.23
CA GLY A 90 -93.70 -41.42 49.34
C GLY A 90 -92.29 -41.89 49.77
N GLU A 91 -92.15 -42.53 50.94
CA GLU A 91 -90.88 -43.06 51.44
C GLU A 91 -90.35 -44.16 50.50
N LYS A 92 -89.07 -44.08 50.13
CA LYS A 92 -88.43 -45.06 49.24
C LYS A 92 -88.07 -46.32 50.00
N ILE A 93 -88.41 -47.47 49.44
CA ILE A 93 -88.12 -48.79 49.98
C ILE A 93 -87.48 -49.67 48.92
N THR A 94 -86.57 -50.53 49.36
CA THR A 94 -85.98 -51.55 48.48
C THR A 94 -86.55 -52.90 48.87
N LEU A 95 -87.23 -53.55 47.92
CA LEU A 95 -87.84 -54.86 48.10
C LEU A 95 -87.10 -55.91 47.28
N LEU A 96 -86.88 -57.07 47.89
CA LEU A 96 -86.49 -58.28 47.18
C LEU A 96 -87.77 -59.02 46.76
N LEU A 97 -88.00 -59.10 45.46
CA LEU A 97 -89.16 -59.74 44.85
C LEU A 97 -88.80 -61.13 44.34
N ASN A 98 -89.57 -62.11 44.80
CA ASN A 98 -89.59 -63.47 44.26
C ASN A 98 -91.00 -63.73 43.75
N SER A 99 -91.17 -63.99 42.46
CA SER A 99 -92.51 -64.11 41.86
C SER A 99 -92.54 -65.13 40.74
N TYR A 100 -93.71 -65.69 40.50
CA TYR A 100 -93.95 -66.58 39.37
C TYR A 100 -95.23 -66.17 38.66
N LEU A 101 -95.24 -66.45 37.35
CA LEU A 101 -96.34 -66.13 36.47
C LEU A 101 -97.23 -67.36 36.32
N THR A 102 -98.48 -67.24 36.74
CA THR A 102 -99.50 -68.27 36.56
C THR A 102 -100.36 -67.89 35.35
N THR A 103 -100.27 -68.68 34.28
CA THR A 103 -101.03 -68.49 33.04
C THR A 103 -102.26 -69.40 33.04
N ASN A 104 -103.45 -68.84 32.75
CA ASN A 104 -104.67 -69.63 32.61
C ASN A 104 -104.81 -70.10 31.15
N HIS A 105 -104.81 -71.41 30.90
CA HIS A 105 -104.70 -71.99 29.55
C HIS A 105 -105.85 -71.69 28.58
N LYS A 106 -106.93 -71.04 29.02
CA LYS A 106 -108.09 -70.68 28.19
C LYS A 106 -108.18 -69.19 27.84
N ASP A 107 -107.39 -68.32 28.47
CA ASP A 107 -107.43 -66.88 28.23
C ASP A 107 -106.14 -66.20 28.77
N GLU A 108 -105.30 -65.68 27.88
CA GLU A 108 -104.04 -65.02 28.26
C GLU A 108 -104.28 -63.77 29.13
N ASP A 109 -105.44 -63.10 28.98
CA ASP A 109 -105.83 -61.88 29.69
C ASP A 109 -106.15 -62.11 31.19
N LEU A 110 -106.27 -63.37 31.60
CA LEU A 110 -106.46 -63.76 33.00
C LEU A 110 -105.16 -64.18 33.71
N SER A 111 -103.99 -64.01 33.08
CA SER A 111 -102.69 -64.33 33.68
C SER A 111 -102.33 -63.38 34.82
N TYR A 112 -101.83 -63.92 35.93
CA TYR A 112 -101.40 -63.14 37.09
C TYR A 112 -100.04 -63.60 37.62
N SER A 113 -99.26 -62.65 38.12
CA SER A 113 -98.05 -62.93 38.90
C SER A 113 -98.39 -63.02 40.37
N GLU A 114 -97.90 -64.05 41.04
CA GLU A 114 -97.95 -64.13 42.49
C GLU A 114 -96.55 -64.31 43.08
N GLY A 115 -96.33 -63.73 44.26
CA GLY A 115 -94.98 -63.61 44.79
C GLY A 115 -94.89 -63.09 46.21
N LEU A 116 -93.65 -63.14 46.71
CA LEU A 116 -93.24 -62.63 48.00
C LEU A 116 -92.34 -61.42 47.82
N ALA A 117 -92.62 -60.36 48.57
CA ALA A 117 -91.84 -59.15 48.69
C ALA A 117 -91.24 -59.07 50.10
N ILE A 118 -89.92 -58.96 50.20
CA ILE A 118 -89.20 -58.81 51.47
C ILE A 118 -88.50 -57.45 51.46
N GLU A 119 -88.70 -56.64 52.49
CA GLU A 119 -87.99 -55.37 52.62
C GLU A 119 -86.51 -55.59 53.00
N ILE A 120 -85.60 -55.07 52.19
CA ILE A 120 -84.14 -55.19 52.36
C ILE A 120 -83.42 -53.83 52.43
N SER A 121 -84.17 -52.74 52.66
CA SER A 121 -83.66 -51.36 52.67
C SER A 121 -82.38 -51.20 53.52
N ASP A 122 -82.37 -51.71 54.76
CA ASP A 122 -81.21 -51.61 55.67
C ASP A 122 -79.99 -52.42 55.18
N LEU A 123 -80.22 -53.64 54.68
CA LEU A 123 -79.16 -54.52 54.18
C LEU A 123 -78.51 -53.93 52.92
N PHE A 124 -79.32 -53.38 52.01
CA PHE A 124 -78.85 -52.78 50.77
C PHE A 124 -78.01 -51.51 51.03
N ASN A 125 -78.45 -50.66 51.96
CA ASN A 125 -77.70 -49.47 52.38
C ASN A 125 -76.34 -49.83 53.03
N LYS A 126 -76.30 -50.89 53.85
CA LYS A 126 -75.05 -51.37 54.48
C LYS A 126 -74.06 -51.91 53.44
N TRP A 127 -74.53 -52.71 52.47
CA TRP A 127 -73.69 -53.28 51.42
C TRP A 127 -73.12 -52.22 50.46
N THR A 128 -73.93 -51.25 50.05
CA THR A 128 -73.49 -50.16 49.15
C THR A 128 -72.44 -49.26 49.78
N LYS A 129 -72.52 -49.00 51.10
CA LYS A 129 -71.50 -48.25 51.84
C LYS A 129 -70.15 -48.96 51.84
N ILE A 130 -70.12 -50.27 52.09
CA ILE A 130 -68.89 -51.08 52.07
C ILE A 130 -68.24 -51.09 50.68
N LYS A 131 -69.05 -51.23 49.62
CA LYS A 131 -68.54 -51.25 48.24
C LYS A 131 -67.91 -49.92 47.84
N LYS A 132 -68.51 -48.79 48.23
CA LYS A 132 -67.94 -47.44 48.00
C LYS A 132 -66.62 -47.21 48.74
N ILE A 133 -66.49 -47.70 49.98
CA ILE A 133 -65.24 -47.59 50.74
C ILE A 133 -64.12 -48.40 50.08
N ARG A 134 -64.39 -49.66 49.69
CA ARG A 134 -63.38 -50.50 48.99
C ARG A 134 -62.96 -49.91 47.65
N ALA A 135 -63.90 -49.36 46.87
CA ALA A 135 -63.59 -48.71 45.61
C ALA A 135 -62.71 -47.46 45.80
N LYS A 136 -63.01 -46.61 46.79
CA LYS A 136 -62.18 -45.44 47.11
C LYS A 136 -60.79 -45.82 47.60
N LEU A 137 -60.65 -46.89 48.39
CA LEU A 137 -59.36 -47.37 48.88
C LEU A 137 -58.48 -47.85 47.71
N LYS A 138 -59.03 -48.71 46.84
CA LYS A 138 -58.32 -49.24 45.67
C LYS A 138 -57.91 -48.13 44.68
N ASP A 139 -58.78 -47.16 44.43
CA ASP A 139 -58.49 -46.01 43.56
C ASP A 139 -57.39 -45.11 44.16
N SER A 140 -57.41 -44.88 45.48
CA SER A 140 -56.35 -44.12 46.16
C SER A 140 -55.00 -44.83 46.14
N GLU A 141 -54.98 -46.15 46.38
CA GLU A 141 -53.75 -46.96 46.35
C GLU A 141 -53.15 -47.01 44.94
N GLN A 142 -53.97 -47.20 43.90
CA GLN A 142 -53.50 -47.16 42.51
C GLN A 142 -52.98 -45.78 42.11
N LYS A 143 -53.67 -44.70 42.50
CA LYS A 143 -53.20 -43.33 42.24
C LYS A 143 -51.87 -43.03 42.94
N PHE A 144 -51.71 -43.46 44.19
CA PHE A 144 -50.45 -43.28 44.91
C PHE A 144 -49.32 -44.07 44.25
N LYS A 145 -49.57 -45.33 43.86
CA LYS A 145 -48.60 -46.19 43.18
C LYS A 145 -48.16 -45.60 41.84
N VAL A 146 -49.08 -45.15 40.99
CA VAL A 146 -48.76 -44.53 39.68
C VAL A 146 -47.96 -43.24 39.86
N ILE A 147 -48.37 -42.34 40.76
CA ILE A 147 -47.66 -41.06 40.97
C ILE A 147 -46.25 -41.26 41.53
N THR A 148 -46.03 -42.30 42.35
CA THR A 148 -44.73 -42.53 42.99
C THR A 148 -43.80 -43.45 42.19
N GLU A 149 -44.34 -44.41 41.42
CA GLU A 149 -43.55 -45.37 40.65
C GLU A 149 -43.32 -44.97 39.19
N GLU A 150 -44.23 -44.21 38.57
CA GLU A 150 -44.06 -43.71 37.18
C GLU A 150 -43.49 -42.29 37.11
N SER A 151 -43.27 -41.61 38.25
CA SER A 151 -42.64 -40.28 38.24
C SER A 151 -41.12 -40.37 38.09
N SER A 152 -40.56 -39.45 37.29
CA SER A 152 -39.11 -39.24 37.16
C SER A 152 -38.44 -38.65 38.42
N ILE A 153 -39.10 -38.76 39.57
CA ILE A 153 -38.71 -38.17 40.85
C ILE A 153 -38.28 -39.28 41.79
N GLY A 154 -37.03 -39.23 42.27
CA GLY A 154 -36.61 -40.12 43.34
C GLY A 154 -37.35 -39.73 44.62
N THR A 155 -38.12 -40.64 45.20
CA THR A 155 -38.90 -40.38 46.41
C THR A 155 -38.55 -41.40 47.49
N PHE A 156 -38.31 -40.90 48.70
CA PHE A 156 -37.99 -41.74 49.84
C PHE A 156 -38.50 -41.14 51.14
N ILE A 157 -38.71 -41.98 52.16
CA ILE A 157 -39.22 -41.55 53.47
C ILE A 157 -38.13 -41.77 54.51
N ILE A 158 -37.84 -40.75 55.30
CA ILE A 158 -37.00 -40.83 56.49
C ILE A 158 -37.87 -40.88 57.74
N GLN A 159 -37.65 -41.88 58.59
CA GLN A 159 -38.24 -42.02 59.92
C GLN A 159 -37.14 -42.39 60.91
N ASP A 160 -37.09 -41.78 62.09
CA ASP A 160 -36.05 -42.02 63.10
C ASP A 160 -34.61 -41.93 62.56
N LYS A 161 -34.36 -40.95 61.67
CA LYS A 161 -33.09 -40.72 60.95
C LYS A 161 -32.66 -41.86 60.00
N LYS A 162 -33.57 -42.77 59.65
CA LYS A 162 -33.32 -43.88 58.72
C LYS A 162 -34.25 -43.80 57.53
N VAL A 163 -33.78 -44.14 56.34
CA VAL A 163 -34.64 -44.28 55.17
C VAL A 163 -35.45 -45.58 55.29
N VAL A 164 -36.77 -45.46 55.38
CA VAL A 164 -37.70 -46.58 55.56
C VAL A 164 -38.42 -47.00 54.28
N TYR A 165 -38.50 -46.11 53.30
CA TYR A 165 -39.11 -46.36 52.00
C TYR A 165 -38.31 -45.67 50.90
N ILE A 166 -38.19 -46.30 49.73
CA ILE A 166 -37.63 -45.76 48.50
C ILE A 166 -38.51 -46.19 47.33
N ASN A 167 -38.67 -45.35 46.31
CA ASN A 167 -39.33 -45.72 45.06
C ASN A 167 -38.33 -46.26 44.00
N GLU A 168 -38.84 -46.74 42.87
CA GLU A 168 -38.02 -47.23 41.74
C GLU A 168 -37.04 -46.17 41.23
N GLN A 169 -37.49 -44.92 41.09
CA GLN A 169 -36.64 -43.87 40.55
C GLN A 169 -35.47 -43.52 41.48
N PHE A 170 -35.62 -43.63 42.80
CA PHE A 170 -34.51 -43.48 43.73
C PHE A 170 -33.42 -44.55 43.47
N LYS A 171 -33.83 -45.80 43.23
CA LYS A 171 -32.90 -46.89 42.91
C LYS A 171 -32.13 -46.61 41.63
N ASN A 172 -32.83 -46.17 40.58
CA ASN A 172 -32.22 -45.78 39.31
C ASN A 172 -31.26 -44.59 39.46
N LEU A 173 -31.67 -43.57 40.22
CA LEU A 173 -30.91 -42.34 40.40
C LEU A 173 -29.62 -42.55 41.19
N PHE A 174 -29.64 -43.37 42.24
CA PHE A 174 -28.48 -43.60 43.11
C PHE A 174 -27.71 -44.89 42.81
N GLY A 175 -28.26 -45.78 41.97
CA GLY A 175 -27.63 -47.02 41.52
C GLY A 175 -27.66 -48.17 42.52
N TYR A 176 -28.55 -48.12 43.53
CA TYR A 176 -28.68 -49.15 44.55
C TYR A 176 -29.87 -50.06 44.26
N SER A 177 -29.68 -51.38 44.38
CA SER A 177 -30.81 -52.31 44.41
C SER A 177 -31.57 -52.23 45.75
N GLN A 178 -32.80 -52.74 45.78
CA GLN A 178 -33.60 -52.77 47.01
C GLN A 178 -32.91 -53.57 48.14
N GLU A 179 -32.27 -54.69 47.79
CA GLU A 179 -31.54 -55.54 48.74
C GLU A 179 -30.25 -54.88 49.21
N GLU A 180 -29.48 -54.28 48.31
CA GLU A 180 -28.26 -53.54 48.65
C GLU A 180 -28.58 -52.37 49.58
N PHE A 181 -29.64 -51.61 49.29
CA PHE A 181 -30.06 -50.50 50.12
C PHE A 181 -30.54 -50.96 51.49
N ASN A 182 -31.26 -52.08 51.57
CA ASN A 182 -31.71 -52.65 52.84
C ASN A 182 -30.55 -53.17 53.70
N ASN A 183 -29.47 -53.63 53.07
CA ASN A 183 -28.25 -54.14 53.72
C ASN A 183 -27.23 -53.04 54.06
N LEU A 184 -27.42 -51.79 53.62
CA LEU A 184 -26.59 -50.67 54.04
C LEU A 184 -26.70 -50.45 55.56
N LYS A 185 -25.58 -50.63 56.27
CA LYS A 185 -25.49 -50.30 57.72
C LYS A 185 -26.01 -48.88 57.95
N ASN A 186 -27.08 -48.79 58.74
CA ASN A 186 -27.78 -47.60 59.22
C ASN A 186 -28.70 -46.84 58.24
N LYS A 187 -28.88 -47.28 56.97
CA LYS A 187 -29.80 -46.63 55.99
C LYS A 187 -29.74 -45.09 56.02
N ASP A 188 -28.53 -44.56 56.16
CA ASP A 188 -28.28 -43.15 56.46
C ASP A 188 -28.10 -42.35 55.17
N PHE A 189 -29.10 -41.53 54.83
CA PHE A 189 -29.07 -40.67 53.65
C PHE A 189 -27.91 -39.66 53.67
N PHE A 190 -27.41 -39.26 54.85
CA PHE A 190 -26.30 -38.32 54.97
C PHE A 190 -25.01 -38.82 54.31
N ARG A 191 -24.83 -40.14 54.17
CA ARG A 191 -23.67 -40.74 53.49
C ARG A 191 -23.69 -40.52 51.99
N LEU A 192 -24.88 -40.45 51.40
CA LEU A 192 -25.08 -40.21 49.98
C LEU A 192 -24.91 -38.72 49.63
N VAL A 193 -24.80 -37.83 50.61
CA VAL A 193 -24.56 -36.41 50.41
C VAL A 193 -23.07 -36.11 50.41
N PHE A 194 -22.65 -35.25 49.49
CA PHE A 194 -21.28 -34.77 49.37
C PHE A 194 -20.82 -34.11 50.69
N PRO A 195 -19.58 -34.37 51.18
CA PRO A 195 -19.18 -34.04 52.55
C PRO A 195 -19.46 -32.59 52.99
N GLU A 196 -19.20 -31.63 52.12
CA GLU A 196 -19.35 -30.19 52.36
C GLU A 196 -20.83 -29.76 52.46
N ASP A 197 -21.72 -30.50 51.79
CA ASP A 197 -23.15 -30.20 51.75
C ASP A 197 -23.92 -30.89 52.91
N ARG A 198 -23.26 -31.75 53.69
CA ARG A 198 -23.87 -32.44 54.85
C ARG A 198 -24.31 -31.49 55.96
N ASN A 199 -23.53 -30.44 56.22
CA ASN A 199 -23.89 -29.43 57.22
C ASN A 199 -25.12 -28.63 56.79
N LEU A 200 -25.21 -28.31 55.50
CA LEU A 200 -26.40 -27.67 54.92
C LEU A 200 -27.62 -28.58 55.06
N LEU A 201 -27.49 -29.86 54.75
CA LEU A 201 -28.57 -30.83 54.94
C LEU A 201 -28.99 -30.92 56.42
N ALA A 202 -28.05 -30.97 57.35
CA ALA A 202 -28.32 -31.05 58.79
C ALA A 202 -29.07 -29.82 59.31
N ASP A 203 -28.68 -28.62 58.87
CA ASP A 203 -29.34 -27.35 59.20
C ASP A 203 -30.76 -27.27 58.61
N GLN A 204 -30.94 -27.71 57.36
CA GLN A 204 -32.27 -27.76 56.73
C GLN A 204 -33.19 -28.77 57.44
N MET A 205 -32.68 -29.97 57.76
CA MET A 205 -33.45 -30.99 58.49
C MET A 205 -33.82 -30.55 59.92
N SER A 206 -32.92 -29.87 60.64
CA SER A 206 -33.20 -29.38 62.00
C SER A 206 -34.29 -28.29 62.00
N LYS A 207 -34.23 -27.35 61.05
CA LYS A 207 -35.25 -26.32 60.85
C LYS A 207 -36.65 -26.91 60.62
N HIS A 208 -36.73 -27.99 59.85
CA HIS A 208 -37.99 -28.70 59.58
C HIS A 208 -38.58 -29.48 60.77
N LEU A 209 -37.74 -29.89 61.72
CA LEU A 209 -38.21 -30.55 62.94
C LEU A 209 -38.80 -29.55 63.95
N THR A 210 -38.33 -28.29 63.93
CA THR A 210 -38.69 -27.25 64.92
C THR A 210 -39.81 -26.29 64.52
N LYS A 211 -40.10 -26.07 63.23
CA LYS A 211 -41.13 -25.12 62.78
C LYS A 211 -42.45 -25.80 62.42
N SER A 212 -43.56 -25.28 62.96
CA SER A 212 -44.95 -25.68 62.71
C SER A 212 -45.51 -25.19 61.35
N ASN A 213 -44.68 -25.04 60.31
CA ASN A 213 -45.13 -24.46 59.04
C ASN A 213 -44.98 -25.44 57.88
N ASP A 214 -46.06 -25.60 57.11
CA ASP A 214 -46.21 -26.36 55.86
C ASP A 214 -45.32 -25.86 54.68
N ALA A 215 -44.27 -25.10 54.95
CA ALA A 215 -43.39 -24.58 53.91
C ALA A 215 -42.56 -25.73 53.31
N LEU A 216 -42.82 -26.03 52.03
CA LEU A 216 -41.93 -26.82 51.18
C LEU A 216 -40.56 -26.11 51.15
N SER A 217 -39.54 -26.62 51.86
CA SER A 217 -38.18 -26.15 51.59
C SER A 217 -37.64 -26.91 50.40
N ASN A 218 -37.22 -26.14 49.40
CA ASN A 218 -36.41 -26.65 48.31
C ASN A 218 -34.98 -26.16 48.49
N PHE A 219 -34.01 -27.04 48.27
CA PHE A 219 -32.60 -26.67 48.29
C PHE A 219 -31.80 -27.64 47.42
N GLN A 220 -30.66 -27.15 46.93
CA GLN A 220 -29.79 -27.90 46.03
C GLN A 220 -28.58 -28.41 46.79
N ILE A 221 -28.29 -29.70 46.67
CA ILE A 221 -27.08 -30.32 47.23
C ILE A 221 -26.42 -31.24 46.22
N ARG A 222 -25.15 -31.51 46.43
CA ARG A 222 -24.43 -32.56 45.73
C ARG A 222 -24.62 -33.88 46.46
N ALA A 223 -24.89 -34.92 45.67
CA ALA A 223 -24.97 -36.29 46.12
C ALA A 223 -23.97 -37.17 45.38
N ILE A 224 -23.63 -38.30 45.98
CA ILE A 224 -22.66 -39.26 45.47
C ILE A 224 -23.43 -40.50 45.03
N HIS A 225 -23.35 -40.81 43.74
CA HIS A 225 -23.85 -42.06 43.16
C HIS A 225 -23.04 -43.26 43.68
N LYS A 226 -23.59 -44.48 43.65
CA LYS A 226 -22.85 -45.71 44.02
C LYS A 226 -21.51 -45.86 43.28
N SER A 227 -21.42 -45.38 42.05
CA SER A 227 -20.18 -45.37 41.25
C SER A 227 -19.22 -44.23 41.57
N GLU A 228 -19.39 -43.55 42.71
CA GLU A 228 -18.63 -42.37 43.17
C GLU A 228 -18.80 -41.10 42.31
N LYS A 229 -19.69 -41.11 41.31
CA LYS A 229 -20.00 -39.94 40.49
C LYS A 229 -20.81 -38.91 41.31
N VAL A 230 -20.38 -37.65 41.28
CA VAL A 230 -21.12 -36.55 41.91
C VAL A 230 -22.27 -36.09 41.01
N MET A 231 -23.45 -35.92 41.60
CA MET A 231 -24.67 -35.43 40.94
C MET A 231 -25.25 -34.27 41.73
N TRP A 232 -25.88 -33.31 41.05
CA TRP A 232 -26.61 -32.23 41.70
C TRP A 232 -28.08 -32.62 41.85
N LEU A 233 -28.60 -32.53 43.07
CA LEU A 233 -29.99 -32.83 43.38
C LEU A 233 -30.70 -31.58 43.88
N ASN A 234 -31.92 -31.36 43.39
CA ASN A 234 -32.87 -30.44 44.01
C ASN A 234 -33.80 -31.25 44.92
N ILE A 235 -33.80 -30.93 46.21
CA ILE A 235 -34.46 -31.71 47.26
C ILE A 235 -35.66 -30.93 47.79
N PHE A 236 -36.81 -31.60 47.85
CA PHE A 236 -38.02 -31.13 48.50
C PHE A 236 -38.29 -32.00 49.71
N VAL A 237 -38.54 -31.38 50.87
CA VAL A 237 -38.82 -32.08 52.12
C VAL A 237 -40.21 -31.71 52.61
N LYS A 238 -41.04 -32.71 52.92
CA LYS A 238 -42.37 -32.54 53.52
C LYS A 238 -42.53 -33.44 54.74
N LYS A 239 -43.06 -32.90 55.83
CA LYS A 239 -43.43 -33.70 57.02
C LYS A 239 -44.73 -34.46 56.73
N ILE A 240 -44.72 -35.76 56.98
CA ILE A 240 -45.87 -36.65 56.80
C ILE A 240 -46.02 -37.57 58.02
N GLU A 241 -47.17 -38.21 58.14
CA GLU A 241 -47.35 -39.35 59.03
C GLU A 241 -47.22 -40.63 58.18
N TYR A 242 -46.34 -41.54 58.57
CA TYR A 242 -46.13 -42.82 57.90
C TYR A 242 -46.12 -43.93 58.94
N GLU A 243 -47.03 -44.90 58.79
CA GLU A 243 -47.25 -46.00 59.75
C GLU A 243 -47.48 -45.52 61.20
N GLY A 244 -48.24 -44.42 61.38
CA GLY A 244 -48.60 -43.88 62.69
C GLY A 244 -47.51 -43.08 63.39
N LYS A 245 -46.39 -42.80 62.70
CA LYS A 245 -45.24 -42.08 63.24
C LYS A 245 -44.88 -40.86 62.37
N PRO A 246 -44.38 -39.77 62.98
CA PRO A 246 -43.91 -38.60 62.23
C PRO A 246 -42.68 -38.95 61.40
N SER A 247 -42.77 -38.68 60.09
CA SER A 247 -41.75 -38.99 59.10
C SER A 247 -41.53 -37.81 58.15
N MET A 248 -40.46 -37.86 57.37
CA MET A 248 -40.15 -36.89 56.31
C MET A 248 -40.23 -37.57 54.95
N LEU A 249 -41.11 -37.11 54.09
CA LEU A 249 -41.13 -37.44 52.67
C LEU A 249 -40.12 -36.55 51.96
N ILE A 250 -39.19 -37.17 51.23
CA ILE A 250 -38.16 -36.48 50.49
C ILE A 250 -38.31 -36.83 49.02
N SER A 251 -38.44 -35.79 48.19
CA SER A 251 -38.47 -35.89 46.74
C SER A 251 -37.23 -35.23 46.16
N VAL A 252 -36.51 -35.94 45.30
CA VAL A 252 -35.27 -35.47 44.69
C VAL A 252 -35.36 -35.47 43.17
N PHE A 253 -34.87 -34.39 42.57
CA PHE A 253 -34.74 -34.20 41.14
C PHE A 253 -33.28 -34.08 40.77
N ASP A 254 -32.82 -34.85 39.78
CA ASP A 254 -31.50 -34.65 39.20
C ASP A 254 -31.49 -33.34 38.39
N ILE A 255 -30.58 -32.44 38.73
CA ILE A 255 -30.35 -31.17 38.03
C ILE A 255 -28.91 -31.09 37.48
N THR A 256 -28.21 -32.22 37.39
CA THR A 256 -26.80 -32.29 36.96
C THR A 256 -26.63 -31.77 35.54
N GLU A 257 -27.45 -32.21 34.58
CA GLU A 257 -27.41 -31.76 33.18
C GLU A 257 -27.61 -30.24 33.08
N ARG A 258 -28.61 -29.71 33.79
CA ARG A 258 -28.86 -28.26 33.85
C ARG A 258 -27.66 -27.50 34.39
N LYS A 259 -27.03 -27.97 35.47
CA LYS A 259 -25.83 -27.34 36.05
C LYS A 259 -24.62 -27.41 35.12
N GLN A 260 -24.46 -28.49 34.36
CA GLN A 260 -23.42 -28.63 33.35
C GLN A 260 -23.61 -27.62 32.22
N LEU A 261 -24.82 -27.50 31.67
CA LEU A 261 -25.14 -26.52 30.63
C LEU A 261 -24.96 -25.07 31.10
N GLU A 262 -25.40 -24.74 32.33
CA GLU A 262 -25.19 -23.41 32.92
C GLU A 262 -23.68 -23.09 33.05
N LYS A 263 -22.87 -24.08 33.46
CA LYS A 263 -21.41 -23.93 33.57
C LYS A 263 -20.75 -23.77 32.19
N GLU A 264 -21.09 -24.62 31.22
CA GLU A 264 -20.56 -24.55 29.86
C GLU A 264 -20.89 -23.21 29.19
N LEU A 265 -22.12 -22.72 29.37
CA LEU A 265 -22.52 -21.40 28.86
C LEU A 265 -21.69 -20.29 29.51
N LYS A 266 -21.50 -20.34 30.83
CA LYS A 266 -20.68 -19.36 31.56
C LYS A 266 -19.22 -19.40 31.11
N GLU A 267 -18.62 -20.58 31.00
CA GLU A 267 -17.23 -20.75 30.54
C GLU A 267 -17.07 -20.29 29.09
N SER A 268 -18.02 -20.59 28.22
CA SER A 268 -18.05 -20.13 26.82
C SER A 268 -18.16 -18.60 26.73
N ALA A 269 -19.04 -17.98 27.53
CA ALA A 269 -19.19 -16.53 27.59
C ALA A 269 -17.92 -15.82 28.13
N GLU A 270 -17.30 -16.36 29.18
CA GLU A 270 -16.03 -15.83 29.71
C GLU A 270 -14.88 -16.00 28.71
N LYS A 271 -14.82 -17.15 28.02
CA LYS A 271 -13.83 -17.39 26.95
C LYS A 271 -14.01 -16.40 25.80
N PHE A 272 -15.24 -16.18 25.35
CA PHE A 272 -15.54 -15.19 24.32
C PHE A 272 -15.10 -13.79 24.75
N ARG A 273 -15.47 -13.38 25.97
CA ARG A 273 -15.10 -12.07 26.52
C ARG A 273 -13.58 -11.86 26.56
N ARG A 274 -12.81 -12.86 27.01
CA ARG A 274 -11.34 -12.78 27.02
C ARG A 274 -10.74 -12.67 25.63
N ILE A 275 -11.24 -13.44 24.66
CA ILE A 275 -10.79 -13.36 23.26
C ILE A 275 -11.09 -11.96 22.73
N PHE A 276 -12.31 -11.49 22.94
CA PHE A 276 -12.77 -10.18 22.51
C PHE A 276 -11.91 -9.05 23.09
N GLU A 277 -11.70 -9.01 24.41
CA GLU A 277 -10.89 -8.01 25.12
C GLU A 277 -9.38 -8.09 24.76
N SER A 278 -8.89 -9.22 24.26
CA SER A 278 -7.48 -9.40 23.87
C SER A 278 -7.15 -8.97 22.43
N ILE A 279 -8.13 -8.54 21.64
CA ILE A 279 -7.90 -8.12 20.26
C ILE A 279 -7.09 -6.82 20.27
N PRO A 280 -5.87 -6.80 19.69
CA PRO A 280 -5.02 -5.60 19.69
C PRO A 280 -5.52 -4.52 18.72
N ASP A 281 -6.15 -4.92 17.62
CA ASP A 281 -6.81 -4.02 16.68
C ASP A 281 -8.19 -3.61 17.23
N ALA A 282 -8.64 -2.39 16.91
CA ALA A 282 -9.99 -1.96 17.21
C ALA A 282 -11.05 -2.88 16.58
N PHE A 283 -11.96 -3.40 17.39
CA PHE A 283 -13.09 -4.21 16.96
C PHE A 283 -14.40 -3.54 17.37
N LEU A 284 -15.30 -3.31 16.41
CA LEU A 284 -16.65 -2.83 16.65
C LEU A 284 -17.67 -3.91 16.33
N LEU A 285 -18.62 -4.16 17.23
CA LEU A 285 -19.80 -4.96 16.94
C LEU A 285 -20.95 -4.01 16.59
N VAL A 286 -21.52 -4.13 15.39
CA VAL A 286 -22.52 -3.18 14.90
C VAL A 286 -23.82 -3.85 14.45
N ALA A 287 -24.93 -3.14 14.60
CA ALA A 287 -26.24 -3.53 14.10
C ALA A 287 -26.38 -3.26 12.58
N PRO A 288 -27.40 -3.82 11.89
CA PRO A 288 -27.59 -3.60 10.46
C PRO A 288 -27.79 -2.14 10.06
N ASP A 289 -28.28 -1.31 10.99
CA ASP A 289 -28.45 0.14 10.80
C ASP A 289 -27.19 0.96 11.17
N THR A 290 -26.06 0.28 11.35
CA THR A 290 -24.74 0.80 11.77
C THR A 290 -24.66 1.34 13.20
N THR A 291 -25.62 1.01 14.07
CA THR A 291 -25.50 1.32 15.50
C THR A 291 -24.39 0.49 16.14
N ILE A 292 -23.45 1.13 16.82
CA ILE A 292 -22.35 0.47 17.54
C ILE A 292 -22.88 -0.12 18.85
N ILE A 293 -22.76 -1.43 19.01
CA ILE A 293 -23.28 -2.17 20.17
C ILE A 293 -22.18 -2.39 21.19
N ASP A 294 -21.00 -2.76 20.71
CA ASP A 294 -19.87 -3.13 21.56
C ASP A 294 -18.55 -2.77 20.89
N TYR A 295 -17.50 -2.68 21.71
CA TYR A 295 -16.15 -2.30 21.29
C TYR A 295 -15.09 -3.06 22.09
N SER A 296 -14.03 -3.47 21.40
CA SER A 296 -12.77 -3.88 22.01
C SER A 296 -11.60 -3.23 21.30
N GLY A 297 -10.56 -2.87 22.03
CA GLY A 297 -9.34 -2.25 21.51
C GLY A 297 -8.74 -1.30 22.54
N GLU A 298 -7.59 -0.72 22.20
CA GLU A 298 -6.94 0.26 23.06
C GLU A 298 -7.65 1.62 22.95
N ASP A 299 -7.91 2.26 24.10
CA ASP A 299 -8.62 3.55 24.20
C ASP A 299 -7.96 4.67 23.35
N ASP A 300 -6.66 4.56 23.06
CA ASP A 300 -5.87 5.53 22.27
C ASP A 300 -5.96 5.34 20.74
N GLN A 301 -6.61 4.26 20.26
CA GLN A 301 -6.69 3.97 18.82
C GLN A 301 -7.78 4.77 18.08
N PHE A 302 -8.75 5.34 18.80
CA PHE A 302 -9.85 6.11 18.20
C PHE A 302 -9.82 7.61 18.52
N TYR A 303 -10.45 8.37 17.62
CA TYR A 303 -10.69 9.81 17.70
C TYR A 303 -11.52 10.23 18.92
N VAL A 304 -12.33 9.31 19.43
CA VAL A 304 -13.38 9.53 20.41
C VAL A 304 -13.36 8.38 21.41
N SER A 305 -13.45 8.68 22.71
CA SER A 305 -13.53 7.65 23.75
C SER A 305 -14.68 6.68 23.49
N PRO A 306 -14.51 5.36 23.75
CA PRO A 306 -15.57 4.36 23.58
C PRO A 306 -16.90 4.72 24.22
N LYS A 307 -16.87 5.38 25.38
CA LYS A 307 -18.07 5.82 26.10
C LYS A 307 -18.95 6.79 25.29
N ASN A 308 -18.38 7.50 24.33
CA ASN A 308 -19.08 8.53 23.57
C ASN A 308 -19.69 8.01 22.25
N PHE A 309 -19.27 6.83 21.77
CA PHE A 309 -19.76 6.24 20.52
C PHE A 309 -20.58 4.96 20.67
N ILE A 310 -20.48 4.26 21.81
CA ILE A 310 -21.34 3.11 22.09
C ILE A 310 -22.82 3.55 22.07
N ARG A 311 -23.67 2.74 21.43
CA ARG A 311 -25.11 2.97 21.16
C ARG A 311 -25.45 4.10 20.19
N LYS A 312 -24.47 4.65 19.48
CA LYS A 312 -24.69 5.64 18.42
C LYS A 312 -24.34 5.05 17.05
N LYS A 313 -24.74 5.72 15.97
CA LYS A 313 -24.46 5.24 14.62
C LYS A 313 -23.05 5.64 14.19
N ILE A 314 -22.41 4.83 13.35
CA ILE A 314 -21.11 5.17 12.75
C ILE A 314 -21.17 6.53 12.02
N THR A 315 -22.31 6.85 11.39
CA THR A 315 -22.59 8.12 10.70
C THR A 315 -22.51 9.35 11.60
N ASP A 316 -22.62 9.18 12.91
CA ASP A 316 -22.63 10.31 13.85
C ASP A 316 -21.20 10.79 14.20
N PHE A 317 -20.16 10.05 13.83
CA PHE A 317 -18.76 10.35 14.19
C PHE A 317 -17.78 10.33 13.03
N LEU A 318 -18.04 9.55 11.99
CA LEU A 318 -17.21 9.54 10.80
C LEU A 318 -17.66 10.61 9.80
N PRO A 319 -16.74 11.23 9.04
CA PRO A 319 -17.08 12.07 7.91
C PRO A 319 -18.02 11.33 6.93
N GLU A 320 -18.92 12.07 6.29
CA GLU A 320 -20.00 11.53 5.46
C GLU A 320 -19.51 10.49 4.43
N ASP A 321 -18.43 10.80 3.70
CA ASP A 321 -17.83 9.88 2.72
C ASP A 321 -17.37 8.55 3.35
N THR A 322 -16.74 8.62 4.52
CA THR A 322 -16.22 7.43 5.22
C THR A 322 -17.34 6.64 5.89
N ALA A 323 -18.33 7.33 6.45
CA ALA A 323 -19.51 6.71 7.02
C ALA A 323 -20.28 5.93 5.95
N GLN A 324 -20.45 6.51 4.75
CA GLN A 324 -21.15 5.87 3.64
C GLN A 324 -20.43 4.60 3.16
N LEU A 325 -19.09 4.59 3.16
CA LEU A 325 -18.29 3.38 2.88
C LEU A 325 -18.60 2.27 3.90
N SER A 326 -18.67 2.61 5.19
CA SER A 326 -18.99 1.63 6.23
C SER A 326 -20.44 1.13 6.14
N VAL A 327 -21.42 2.01 5.92
CA VAL A 327 -22.83 1.65 5.69
C VAL A 327 -22.96 0.67 4.53
N THR A 328 -22.33 1.00 3.39
CA THR A 328 -22.35 0.15 2.20
C THR A 328 -21.69 -1.20 2.46
N SER A 329 -20.56 -1.21 3.16
CA SER A 329 -19.83 -2.44 3.53
C SER A 329 -20.65 -3.33 4.47
N VAL A 330 -21.28 -2.77 5.50
CA VAL A 330 -22.17 -3.50 6.42
C VAL A 330 -23.33 -4.15 5.66
N ALA A 331 -24.01 -3.41 4.78
CA ALA A 331 -25.11 -3.92 3.98
C ALA A 331 -24.66 -5.07 3.04
N GLN A 332 -23.53 -4.90 2.37
CA GLN A 332 -22.97 -5.93 1.49
C GLN A 332 -22.50 -7.16 2.27
N THR A 333 -21.90 -7.01 3.46
CA THR A 333 -21.47 -8.14 4.30
C THR A 333 -22.66 -8.95 4.78
N LEU A 334 -23.77 -8.31 5.20
CA LEU A 334 -25.00 -9.02 5.57
C LEU A 334 -25.63 -9.78 4.39
N LYS A 335 -25.63 -9.15 3.21
CA LYS A 335 -26.18 -9.75 1.98
C LYS A 335 -25.35 -10.94 1.48
N THR A 336 -24.03 -10.80 1.46
CA THR A 336 -23.11 -11.79 0.87
C THR A 336 -22.60 -12.84 1.85
N LYS A 337 -22.67 -12.54 3.16
CA LYS A 337 -22.07 -13.32 4.25
C LYS A 337 -20.55 -13.54 4.09
N LYS A 338 -19.88 -12.69 3.29
CA LYS A 338 -18.44 -12.72 3.05
C LYS A 338 -17.74 -11.50 3.67
N PRO A 339 -16.45 -11.62 4.03
CA PRO A 339 -15.66 -10.49 4.49
C PRO A 339 -15.55 -9.37 3.44
N ILE A 340 -15.69 -8.12 3.87
CA ILE A 340 -15.48 -6.94 3.02
C ILE A 340 -14.45 -6.04 3.67
N THR A 341 -13.40 -5.71 2.93
CA THR A 341 -12.33 -4.83 3.39
C THR A 341 -12.41 -3.50 2.66
N VAL A 342 -12.37 -2.40 3.39
CA VAL A 342 -12.27 -1.05 2.85
C VAL A 342 -11.13 -0.30 3.53
N GLU A 343 -10.38 0.46 2.75
CA GLU A 343 -9.33 1.35 3.26
C GLU A 343 -9.83 2.79 3.14
N TYR A 344 -9.57 3.60 4.16
CA TYR A 344 -9.94 5.01 4.17
C TYR A 344 -8.94 5.84 4.97
N SER A 345 -8.99 7.16 4.80
CA SER A 345 -8.18 8.09 5.56
C SER A 345 -9.04 9.05 6.35
N LEU A 346 -8.57 9.45 7.53
CA LEU A 346 -9.27 10.34 8.43
C LEU A 346 -8.28 11.34 9.04
N LYS A 347 -8.71 12.59 9.21
CA LYS A 347 -7.87 13.66 9.78
C LYS A 347 -8.05 13.73 11.31
N ILE A 348 -7.10 13.20 12.11
CA ILE A 348 -7.07 13.33 13.60
C ILE A 348 -6.13 14.47 13.97
N LYS A 349 -6.57 15.44 14.79
CA LYS A 349 -5.65 16.42 15.42
C LYS A 349 -4.61 16.98 14.42
N ASP A 350 -5.08 17.36 13.22
CA ASP A 350 -4.29 17.84 12.07
C ASP A 350 -3.33 16.87 11.37
N LYS A 351 -3.37 15.58 11.69
CA LYS A 351 -2.65 14.51 11.00
C LYS A 351 -3.62 13.61 10.23
N ILE A 352 -3.27 13.29 8.98
CA ILE A 352 -3.99 12.27 8.21
C ILE A 352 -3.51 10.90 8.68
N LYS A 353 -4.44 10.06 9.11
CA LYS A 353 -4.22 8.65 9.39
C LYS A 353 -4.96 7.78 8.39
N PHE A 354 -4.41 6.61 8.10
CA PHE A 354 -4.98 5.62 7.19
C PHE A 354 -5.43 4.40 7.98
N PHE A 355 -6.62 3.91 7.66
CA PHE A 355 -7.23 2.76 8.34
C PHE A 355 -7.69 1.72 7.33
N GLU A 356 -7.51 0.45 7.68
CA GLU A 356 -8.11 -0.70 7.02
C GLU A 356 -9.26 -1.21 7.89
N ALA A 357 -10.48 -1.22 7.36
CA ALA A 357 -11.66 -1.73 8.05
C ALA A 357 -12.20 -2.99 7.37
N ARG A 358 -12.15 -4.12 8.09
CA ARG A 358 -12.62 -5.43 7.64
C ARG A 358 -13.93 -5.78 8.33
N HIS A 359 -15.00 -5.80 7.54
CA HIS A 359 -16.36 -6.15 7.94
C HIS A 359 -16.57 -7.66 7.81
N LEU A 360 -17.00 -8.30 8.89
CA LEU A 360 -17.18 -9.73 9.03
C LEU A 360 -18.63 -10.04 9.42
N TYR A 361 -19.21 -11.02 8.74
CA TYR A 361 -20.53 -11.52 9.09
C TYR A 361 -20.47 -12.24 10.44
N PHE A 362 -21.29 -11.80 11.39
CA PHE A 362 -21.38 -12.39 12.72
C PHE A 362 -22.73 -13.09 12.92
N SER A 363 -23.83 -12.41 12.59
CA SER A 363 -25.17 -12.98 12.50
C SER A 363 -26.08 -12.09 11.65
N GLU A 364 -27.34 -12.48 11.42
CA GLU A 364 -28.30 -11.64 10.67
C GLU A 364 -28.55 -10.26 11.29
N LYS A 365 -28.23 -10.09 12.58
CA LYS A 365 -28.44 -8.83 13.32
C LYS A 365 -27.12 -8.16 13.75
N ARG A 366 -25.96 -8.70 13.34
CA ARG A 366 -24.66 -8.27 13.83
C ARG A 366 -23.58 -8.39 12.75
N VAL A 367 -22.80 -7.33 12.57
CA VAL A 367 -21.57 -7.31 11.78
C VAL A 367 -20.41 -6.93 12.71
N GLY A 368 -19.31 -7.68 12.64
CA GLY A 368 -18.07 -7.31 13.31
C GLY A 368 -17.19 -6.49 12.38
N ILE A 369 -16.59 -5.41 12.85
CA ILE A 369 -15.69 -4.55 12.06
C ILE A 369 -14.34 -4.51 12.77
N PHE A 370 -13.33 -5.11 12.16
CA PHE A 370 -11.93 -4.94 12.59
C PHE A 370 -11.36 -3.71 11.92
N ILE A 371 -10.74 -2.81 12.68
CA ILE A 371 -10.17 -1.55 12.21
C ILE A 371 -8.70 -1.53 12.63
N ARG A 372 -7.82 -1.47 11.64
CA ARG A 372 -6.38 -1.43 11.83
C ARG A 372 -5.81 -0.12 11.31
N ASP A 373 -4.96 0.53 12.10
CA ASP A 373 -4.16 1.67 11.67
C ASP A 373 -3.06 1.19 10.71
N ILE A 374 -3.13 1.62 9.44
CA ILE A 374 -2.15 1.29 8.39
C ILE A 374 -1.31 2.51 7.99
N THR A 375 -1.32 3.57 8.80
CA THR A 375 -0.60 4.82 8.51
C THR A 375 0.89 4.60 8.31
N GLU A 376 1.53 3.77 9.14
CA GLU A 376 2.96 3.46 9.01
C GLU A 376 3.26 2.66 7.74
N LYS A 377 2.39 1.70 7.40
CA LYS A 377 2.48 0.90 6.17
C LYS A 377 2.40 1.79 4.93
N GLU A 378 1.41 2.69 4.86
CA GLU A 378 1.28 3.61 3.73
C GLU A 378 2.43 4.64 3.68
N ARG A 379 2.90 5.13 4.83
CA ARG A 379 4.07 6.03 4.88
C ARG A 379 5.33 5.33 4.36
N ASN A 380 5.58 4.09 4.75
CA ASN A 380 6.74 3.31 4.29
C ASN A 380 6.66 3.01 2.80
N LYS A 381 5.46 2.67 2.30
CA LYS A 381 5.22 2.48 0.86
C LYS A 381 5.47 3.77 0.08
N GLN A 382 4.99 4.91 0.56
CA GLN A 382 5.24 6.21 -0.07
C GLN A 382 6.72 6.59 -0.03
N LEU A 383 7.40 6.38 1.11
CA LEU A 383 8.85 6.62 1.23
C LEU A 383 9.64 5.77 0.25
N LEU A 384 9.28 4.49 0.10
CA LEU A 384 9.91 3.59 -0.85
C LEU A 384 9.66 4.04 -2.29
N GLN A 385 8.43 4.45 -2.61
CA GLN A 385 8.08 4.95 -3.94
C GLN A 385 8.84 6.25 -4.25
N ASN A 386 8.83 7.22 -3.35
CA ASN A 386 9.57 8.47 -3.50
C ASN A 386 11.09 8.23 -3.63
N ALA A 387 11.65 7.27 -2.88
CA ALA A 387 13.05 6.89 -3.01
C ALA A 387 13.37 6.25 -4.36
N LYS A 388 12.48 5.38 -4.87
CA LYS A 388 12.59 4.79 -6.22
C LYS A 388 12.51 5.85 -7.31
N ASP A 389 11.55 6.76 -7.22
CA ASP A 389 11.35 7.82 -8.22
C ASP A 389 12.52 8.81 -8.20
N LYS A 390 13.00 9.18 -7.01
CA LYS A 390 14.21 10.00 -6.85
C LYS A 390 15.45 9.31 -7.42
N PHE A 391 15.63 8.01 -7.16
CA PHE A 391 16.74 7.25 -7.75
C PHE A 391 16.63 7.19 -9.27
N LYS A 392 15.43 6.91 -9.81
CA LYS A 392 15.19 6.84 -11.25
C LYS A 392 15.50 8.18 -11.94
N SER A 393 15.06 9.30 -11.38
CA SER A 393 15.40 10.64 -11.91
C SER A 393 16.91 10.91 -11.84
N LEU A 394 17.56 10.68 -10.68
CA LEU A 394 19.02 10.85 -10.55
C LEU A 394 19.84 9.93 -11.45
N TYR A 395 19.28 8.81 -11.87
CA TYR A 395 19.93 7.84 -12.74
C TYR A 395 19.71 8.17 -14.22
N GLU A 396 18.45 8.29 -14.65
CA GLU A 396 18.08 8.49 -16.06
C GLU A 396 18.32 9.94 -16.52
N GLU A 397 18.01 10.93 -15.68
CA GLU A 397 18.11 12.35 -16.05
C GLU A 397 19.48 12.95 -15.73
N ALA A 398 20.44 12.14 -15.26
CA ALA A 398 21.81 12.59 -15.04
C ALA A 398 22.42 13.05 -16.36
N PRO A 399 23.11 14.21 -16.43
CA PRO A 399 23.77 14.68 -17.65
C PRO A 399 25.05 13.89 -17.99
N LEU A 400 25.36 12.84 -17.22
CA LEU A 400 26.51 11.98 -17.40
C LEU A 400 26.02 10.61 -17.87
N GLY A 401 26.72 10.03 -18.84
CA GLY A 401 26.45 8.66 -19.23
C GLY A 401 26.85 7.73 -18.11
N TYR A 402 25.96 6.84 -17.68
CA TYR A 402 26.27 5.80 -16.73
C TYR A 402 26.29 4.45 -17.43
N GLN A 403 27.26 3.62 -17.08
CA GLN A 403 27.28 2.21 -17.43
C GLN A 403 27.71 1.34 -16.26
N SER A 404 27.10 0.16 -16.19
CA SER A 404 27.45 -0.91 -15.26
C SER A 404 27.93 -2.11 -16.06
N LEU A 405 29.08 -2.67 -15.72
CA LEU A 405 29.62 -3.86 -16.35
C LEU A 405 29.66 -5.04 -15.38
N ASP A 406 29.65 -6.26 -15.91
CA ASP A 406 29.94 -7.48 -15.16
C ASP A 406 31.45 -7.71 -14.99
N SER A 407 31.85 -8.81 -14.32
CA SER A 407 33.26 -9.16 -14.11
C SER A 407 34.09 -9.43 -15.39
N LYS A 408 33.42 -9.62 -16.54
CA LYS A 408 34.01 -9.89 -17.85
C LYS A 408 33.96 -8.67 -18.78
N GLY A 409 33.31 -7.58 -18.37
CA GLY A 409 33.18 -6.35 -19.14
C GLY A 409 31.94 -6.29 -20.03
N TYR A 410 30.95 -7.16 -19.81
CA TYR A 410 29.65 -7.08 -20.48
C TYR A 410 28.75 -6.06 -19.80
N ILE A 411 28.00 -5.30 -20.58
CA ILE A 411 27.11 -4.24 -20.09
C ILE A 411 25.91 -4.88 -19.38
N LEU A 412 25.74 -4.56 -18.10
CA LEU A 412 24.59 -4.96 -17.27
C LEU A 412 23.48 -3.91 -17.27
N ASP A 413 23.85 -2.63 -17.30
CA ASP A 413 22.90 -1.53 -17.25
C ASP A 413 23.53 -0.25 -17.79
N VAL A 414 22.70 0.63 -18.35
CA VAL A 414 23.05 1.97 -18.83
C VAL A 414 21.90 2.92 -18.54
N ASN A 415 22.21 4.21 -18.38
CA ASN A 415 21.19 5.25 -18.26
C ASN A 415 20.88 5.90 -19.62
N GLN A 416 19.85 6.75 -19.63
CA GLN A 416 19.41 7.49 -20.82
C GLN A 416 20.52 8.32 -21.47
N SER A 417 21.32 9.06 -20.70
CA SER A 417 22.42 9.88 -21.25
C SER A 417 23.49 9.05 -21.99
N TRP A 418 23.74 7.81 -21.55
CA TRP A 418 24.64 6.90 -22.27
C TRP A 418 24.05 6.51 -23.63
N LEU A 419 22.76 6.18 -23.66
CA LEU A 419 22.04 5.79 -24.88
C LEU A 419 21.98 6.93 -25.88
N GLU A 420 21.64 8.14 -25.44
CA GLU A 420 21.59 9.33 -26.28
C GLU A 420 22.96 9.70 -26.85
N PHE A 421 24.02 9.56 -26.06
CA PHE A 421 25.38 9.85 -26.50
C PHE A 421 25.86 8.88 -27.59
N PHE A 422 25.63 7.58 -27.42
CA PHE A 422 26.07 6.56 -28.38
C PHE A 422 25.10 6.36 -29.56
N GLY A 423 23.80 6.65 -29.35
CA GLY A 423 22.72 6.48 -30.31
C GLY A 423 22.20 5.05 -30.46
N PHE A 424 22.34 4.21 -29.44
CA PHE A 424 21.79 2.84 -29.42
C PHE A 424 20.54 2.75 -28.54
N GLU A 425 19.72 1.74 -28.78
CA GLU A 425 18.62 1.37 -27.87
C GLU A 425 19.13 0.47 -26.74
N LYS A 426 18.43 0.48 -25.59
CA LYS A 426 18.87 -0.26 -24.39
C LYS A 426 19.00 -1.75 -24.67
N GLU A 427 18.03 -2.33 -25.38
CA GLU A 427 17.99 -3.75 -25.71
C GLU A 427 19.13 -4.19 -26.65
N GLU A 428 19.71 -3.26 -27.43
CA GLU A 428 20.85 -3.54 -28.31
C GLU A 428 22.17 -3.64 -27.55
N VAL A 429 22.26 -3.03 -26.36
CA VAL A 429 23.52 -2.85 -25.64
C VAL A 429 23.60 -3.67 -24.35
N ILE A 430 22.48 -3.98 -23.71
CA ILE A 430 22.52 -4.86 -22.53
C ILE A 430 23.02 -6.25 -22.94
N GLY A 431 24.06 -6.71 -22.28
CA GLY A 431 24.72 -8.00 -22.54
C GLY A 431 25.81 -7.96 -23.61
N SER A 432 26.05 -6.82 -24.26
CA SER A 432 27.17 -6.67 -25.21
C SER A 432 28.48 -6.36 -24.48
N TRP A 433 29.62 -6.64 -25.12
CA TRP A 433 30.92 -6.38 -24.53
C TRP A 433 31.32 -4.92 -24.75
N PHE A 434 31.65 -4.19 -23.68
CA PHE A 434 31.91 -2.74 -23.79
C PHE A 434 33.07 -2.40 -24.75
N GLY A 435 34.06 -3.29 -24.87
CA GLY A 435 35.18 -3.09 -25.80
C GLY A 435 34.78 -3.02 -27.28
N ASP A 436 33.58 -3.47 -27.66
CA ASP A 436 33.08 -3.37 -29.04
C ASP A 436 32.75 -1.92 -29.44
N TYR A 437 32.52 -1.05 -28.46
CA TYR A 437 32.27 0.39 -28.67
C TYR A 437 33.55 1.22 -28.66
N ILE A 438 34.71 0.62 -28.39
CA ILE A 438 36.02 1.28 -28.42
C ILE A 438 36.65 1.09 -29.80
N ILE A 439 37.36 2.10 -30.30
CA ILE A 439 38.09 1.96 -31.58
C ILE A 439 39.11 0.81 -31.49
N GLU A 440 39.41 0.18 -32.63
CA GLU A 440 40.25 -1.03 -32.69
C GLU A 440 41.58 -0.90 -31.94
N LYS A 441 42.26 0.26 -32.07
CA LYS A 441 43.53 0.53 -31.37
C LYS A 441 43.41 0.60 -29.85
N GLY A 442 42.22 0.88 -29.31
CA GLY A 442 41.98 1.04 -27.86
C GLY A 442 41.44 -0.20 -27.16
N LYS A 443 41.11 -1.28 -27.89
CA LYS A 443 40.56 -2.51 -27.30
C LYS A 443 41.54 -3.20 -26.35
N SER A 444 42.81 -3.28 -26.74
CA SER A 444 43.88 -3.83 -25.90
C SER A 444 44.13 -2.99 -24.64
N ASP A 445 44.04 -1.66 -24.77
CA ASP A 445 44.13 -0.73 -23.64
C ASP A 445 42.97 -0.94 -22.66
N PHE A 446 41.74 -1.15 -23.16
CA PHE A 446 40.60 -1.47 -22.32
C PHE A 446 40.79 -2.76 -21.52
N ILE A 447 41.23 -3.85 -22.15
CA ILE A 447 41.48 -5.12 -21.44
C ILE A 447 42.50 -4.92 -20.30
N ARG A 448 43.58 -4.18 -20.57
CA ARG A 448 44.61 -3.87 -19.58
C ARG A 448 44.08 -2.98 -18.44
N CYS A 449 43.38 -1.90 -18.77
CA CYS A 449 42.82 -0.98 -17.79
C CYS A 449 41.71 -1.65 -16.96
N PHE A 450 40.89 -2.51 -17.56
CA PHE A 450 39.83 -3.22 -16.88
C PHE A 450 40.37 -4.29 -15.92
N ALA A 451 41.50 -4.94 -16.27
CA ALA A 451 42.19 -5.83 -15.34
C ALA A 451 42.67 -5.07 -14.08
N LYS A 452 43.34 -3.93 -14.27
CA LYS A 452 43.75 -3.06 -13.15
C LYS A 452 42.57 -2.54 -12.33
N PHE A 453 41.50 -2.11 -12.99
CA PHE A 453 40.28 -1.67 -12.31
C PHE A 453 39.70 -2.75 -11.40
N LYS A 454 39.77 -4.03 -11.79
CA LYS A 454 39.34 -5.16 -10.94
C LYS A 454 40.24 -5.39 -9.73
N GLU A 455 41.53 -5.11 -9.85
CA GLU A 455 42.50 -5.21 -8.76
C GLU A 455 42.38 -4.03 -7.78
N ASP A 456 42.28 -2.80 -8.31
CA ASP A 456 42.27 -1.56 -7.53
C ASP A 456 40.87 -1.23 -6.96
N GLY A 457 39.80 -1.74 -7.57
CA GLY A 457 38.40 -1.50 -7.17
C GLY A 457 37.83 -0.14 -7.58
N GLU A 458 38.68 0.79 -8.03
CA GLU A 458 38.31 2.09 -8.59
C GLU A 458 39.18 2.48 -9.78
N VAL A 459 38.64 3.35 -10.63
CA VAL A 459 39.33 3.87 -11.82
C VAL A 459 39.00 5.33 -11.98
N HIS A 460 40.02 6.14 -12.29
CA HIS A 460 39.91 7.59 -12.43
C HIS A 460 40.66 8.04 -13.68
N ASP A 461 40.13 9.05 -14.35
CA ASP A 461 40.75 9.75 -15.48
C ASP A 461 41.21 8.83 -16.62
N ILE A 462 40.43 7.79 -16.92
CA ILE A 462 40.73 6.89 -18.04
C ILE A 462 40.00 7.36 -19.29
N GLU A 463 40.77 7.65 -20.34
CA GLU A 463 40.24 8.09 -21.61
C GLU A 463 40.15 6.95 -22.62
N PHE A 464 39.01 6.85 -23.28
CA PHE A 464 38.84 5.98 -24.44
C PHE A 464 38.32 6.77 -25.64
N ARG A 465 38.79 6.38 -26.82
CA ARG A 465 38.18 6.79 -28.08
C ARG A 465 37.12 5.77 -28.43
N VAL A 466 35.88 6.22 -28.46
CA VAL A 466 34.71 5.37 -28.66
C VAL A 466 34.03 5.70 -29.98
N LYS A 467 33.33 4.70 -30.53
CA LYS A 467 32.60 4.78 -31.80
C LYS A 467 31.11 4.73 -31.51
N LYS A 468 30.39 5.76 -31.95
CA LYS A 468 28.92 5.85 -31.88
C LYS A 468 28.26 5.01 -32.98
N LYS A 469 26.95 4.77 -32.89
CA LYS A 469 26.17 4.01 -33.91
C LYS A 469 26.28 4.61 -35.31
N ASN A 470 26.32 5.94 -35.41
CA ASN A 470 26.50 6.68 -36.67
C ASN A 470 27.94 6.65 -37.24
N GLY A 471 28.88 6.01 -36.54
CA GLY A 471 30.30 5.93 -36.92
C GLY A 471 31.18 7.10 -36.47
N GLU A 472 30.62 8.14 -35.84
CA GLU A 472 31.39 9.24 -35.27
C GLU A 472 32.32 8.72 -34.15
N ILE A 473 33.56 9.23 -34.12
CA ILE A 473 34.52 8.93 -33.06
C ILE A 473 34.51 10.09 -32.05
N ALA A 474 34.22 9.76 -30.80
CA ALA A 474 34.30 10.67 -29.66
C ALA A 474 35.42 10.24 -28.71
N THR A 475 35.90 11.17 -27.88
CA THR A 475 36.83 10.92 -26.79
C THR A 475 36.06 11.11 -25.49
N VAL A 476 35.97 10.04 -24.71
CA VAL A 476 35.23 10.02 -23.45
C VAL A 476 36.18 9.73 -22.30
N ASN A 477 35.96 10.38 -21.18
CA ASN A 477 36.63 10.10 -19.92
C ASN A 477 35.73 9.23 -19.05
N PHE A 478 36.32 8.30 -18.29
CA PHE A 478 35.63 7.39 -17.40
C PHE A 478 36.15 7.52 -15.96
N GLU A 479 35.19 7.60 -15.05
CA GLU A 479 35.40 7.37 -13.62
C GLU A 479 34.52 6.20 -13.19
N GLY A 480 35.01 5.34 -12.30
CA GLY A 480 34.20 4.23 -11.84
C GLY A 480 34.68 3.54 -10.58
N LYS A 481 33.75 2.82 -9.95
CA LYS A 481 34.00 1.98 -8.76
C LYS A 481 33.35 0.62 -8.90
N ILE A 482 33.89 -0.38 -8.21
CA ILE A 482 33.34 -1.73 -8.18
C ILE A 482 32.46 -1.93 -6.96
N SER A 483 31.27 -2.48 -7.20
CA SER A 483 30.42 -3.03 -6.15
C SER A 483 30.67 -4.52 -5.99
N TYR A 484 30.87 -4.96 -4.75
CA TYR A 484 31.12 -6.36 -4.40
C TYR A 484 29.88 -7.00 -3.78
N ARG A 485 29.74 -8.32 -3.96
CA ARG A 485 28.78 -9.15 -3.22
C ARG A 485 29.33 -9.45 -1.81
N LYS A 486 28.48 -10.01 -0.95
CA LYS A 486 28.87 -10.40 0.42
C LYS A 486 29.99 -11.45 0.46
N ASP A 487 30.15 -12.23 -0.61
CA ASP A 487 31.19 -13.25 -0.77
C ASP A 487 32.52 -12.70 -1.33
N GLY A 488 32.63 -11.38 -1.52
CA GLY A 488 33.82 -10.73 -2.07
C GLY A 488 33.94 -10.78 -3.59
N THR A 489 33.01 -11.45 -4.29
CA THR A 489 33.02 -11.46 -5.76
C THR A 489 32.48 -10.16 -6.34
N ILE A 490 32.94 -9.79 -7.54
CA ILE A 490 32.48 -8.58 -8.24
C ILE A 490 30.99 -8.73 -8.55
N LYS A 491 30.16 -7.84 -8.01
CA LYS A 491 28.74 -7.76 -8.32
C LYS A 491 28.51 -7.05 -9.64
N ARG A 492 29.14 -5.88 -9.81
CA ARG A 492 29.08 -5.00 -10.98
C ARG A 492 30.03 -3.82 -10.83
N THR A 493 30.32 -3.14 -11.94
CA THR A 493 30.94 -1.81 -11.93
C THR A 493 29.88 -0.71 -11.90
N HIS A 494 30.27 0.47 -11.43
CA HIS A 494 29.50 1.71 -11.52
C HIS A 494 30.42 2.75 -12.18
N CYS A 495 30.26 2.96 -13.48
CA CYS A 495 31.10 3.88 -14.24
C CYS A 495 30.25 5.03 -14.77
N ILE A 496 30.74 6.25 -14.60
CA ILE A 496 30.22 7.45 -15.26
C ILE A 496 31.17 7.84 -16.40
N MET A 497 30.62 8.46 -17.43
CA MET A 497 31.36 8.95 -18.57
C MET A 497 30.87 10.34 -19.00
N TYR A 498 31.80 11.13 -19.51
CA TYR A 498 31.50 12.40 -20.14
C TYR A 498 32.38 12.66 -21.36
N ASP A 499 31.81 13.39 -22.33
CA ASP A 499 32.46 13.69 -23.61
C ASP A 499 33.46 14.86 -23.45
N ILE A 500 34.74 14.56 -23.68
CA ILE A 500 35.84 15.54 -23.66
C ILE A 500 36.33 15.88 -25.07
N THR A 501 35.61 15.46 -26.12
CA THR A 501 36.00 15.67 -27.53
C THR A 501 36.19 17.14 -27.85
N ARG A 502 35.27 18.01 -27.41
CA ARG A 502 35.36 19.46 -27.64
C ARG A 502 36.60 20.05 -26.97
N GLN A 503 36.85 19.69 -25.72
CA GLN A 503 38.01 20.16 -24.96
C GLN A 503 39.31 19.74 -25.66
N ARG A 504 39.47 18.46 -26.01
CA ARG A 504 40.66 17.95 -26.71
C ARG A 504 40.85 18.58 -28.08
N ARG A 505 39.77 18.84 -28.84
CA ARG A 505 39.84 19.57 -30.11
C ARG A 505 40.30 21.02 -29.92
N LEU A 506 39.86 21.70 -28.87
CA LEU A 506 40.27 23.07 -28.56
C LEU A 506 41.72 23.14 -28.11
N GLU A 507 42.15 22.26 -27.21
CA GLU A 507 43.55 22.15 -26.78
C GLU A 507 44.48 21.88 -27.95
N LYS A 508 44.11 20.94 -28.83
CA LYS A 508 44.89 20.63 -30.04
C LYS A 508 44.96 21.84 -30.98
N LYS A 509 43.83 22.52 -31.25
CA LYS A 509 43.81 23.73 -32.08
C LYS A 509 44.62 24.87 -31.47
N LEU A 510 44.57 25.04 -30.15
CA LEU A 510 45.36 26.04 -29.44
C LEU A 510 46.85 25.76 -29.61
N ARG A 511 47.28 24.51 -29.38
CA ARG A 511 48.66 24.08 -29.55
C ARG A 511 49.16 24.23 -30.98
N GLU A 512 48.39 23.76 -31.97
CA GLU A 512 48.74 23.91 -33.39
C GLU A 512 48.84 25.39 -33.80
N SER A 513 47.93 26.23 -33.27
CA SER A 513 47.96 27.67 -33.47
C SER A 513 49.20 28.31 -32.83
N GLU A 514 49.54 27.94 -31.59
CA GLU A 514 50.74 28.41 -30.88
C GLU A 514 52.03 28.02 -31.60
N GLU A 515 52.15 26.75 -32.01
CA GLU A 515 53.30 26.25 -32.78
C GLU A 515 53.43 26.98 -34.13
N LYS A 516 52.30 27.23 -34.81
CA LYS A 516 52.26 28.02 -36.05
C LYS A 516 52.73 29.46 -35.84
N TYR A 517 52.20 30.17 -34.85
CA TYR A 517 52.59 31.56 -34.57
C TYR A 517 54.05 31.66 -34.14
N ARG A 518 54.52 30.76 -33.27
CA ARG A 518 55.93 30.70 -32.84
C ARG A 518 56.87 30.49 -34.02
N THR A 519 56.52 29.61 -34.96
CA THR A 519 57.31 29.36 -36.16
C THR A 519 57.34 30.58 -37.09
N LEU A 520 56.17 31.19 -37.37
CA LEU A 520 56.08 32.39 -38.21
C LEU A 520 56.86 33.57 -37.65
N PHE A 521 56.80 33.78 -36.32
CA PHE A 521 57.54 34.84 -35.65
C PHE A 521 59.05 34.61 -35.78
N LYS A 522 59.55 33.42 -35.41
CA LYS A 522 60.98 33.09 -35.43
C LYS A 522 61.60 33.14 -36.83
N GLU A 523 60.91 32.63 -37.85
CA GLU A 523 61.43 32.51 -39.23
C GLU A 523 61.18 33.75 -40.11
N ALA A 524 60.54 34.81 -39.60
CA ALA A 524 60.30 36.01 -40.38
C ALA A 524 61.63 36.68 -40.79
N MET A 525 61.73 37.09 -42.07
CA MET A 525 62.95 37.67 -42.66
C MET A 525 63.29 39.07 -42.13
N ASN A 526 62.28 39.83 -41.71
CA ASN A 526 62.45 41.17 -41.19
C ASN A 526 62.70 41.11 -39.68
N PRO A 527 63.57 41.97 -39.12
CA PRO A 527 63.69 42.15 -37.68
C PRO A 527 62.34 42.45 -37.04
N ILE A 528 61.94 41.64 -36.07
CA ILE A 528 60.74 41.86 -35.26
C ILE A 528 61.18 41.98 -33.80
N PHE A 529 60.75 43.06 -33.17
CA PHE A 529 61.02 43.37 -31.77
C PHE A 529 59.71 43.57 -31.02
N ILE A 530 59.63 43.08 -29.79
CA ILE A 530 58.57 43.39 -28.84
C ILE A 530 59.23 44.04 -27.63
N VAL A 531 58.74 45.21 -27.23
CA VAL A 531 59.27 45.93 -26.06
C VAL A 531 58.13 46.29 -25.09
N ASP A 532 58.45 46.41 -23.81
CA ASP A 532 57.52 46.86 -22.76
C ASP A 532 57.37 48.39 -22.72
N GLU A 533 56.60 48.89 -21.75
CA GLU A 533 56.33 50.32 -21.51
C GLU A 533 57.59 51.15 -21.26
N ASP A 534 58.62 50.53 -20.71
CA ASP A 534 59.90 51.16 -20.39
C ASP A 534 60.90 51.07 -21.55
N GLY A 535 60.52 50.40 -22.65
CA GLY A 535 61.36 50.20 -23.82
C GLY A 535 62.38 49.08 -23.65
N ASN A 536 62.18 48.13 -22.74
CA ASN A 536 63.01 46.94 -22.64
C ASN A 536 62.53 45.88 -23.62
N TYR A 537 63.44 45.18 -24.29
CA TYR A 537 63.09 44.08 -25.18
C TYR A 537 62.50 42.91 -24.39
N VAL A 538 61.26 42.55 -24.71
CA VAL A 538 60.51 41.44 -24.11
C VAL A 538 60.60 40.19 -24.98
N ASP A 539 60.65 40.38 -26.30
CA ASP A 539 60.84 39.29 -27.26
C ASP A 539 61.47 39.83 -28.57
N ALA A 540 62.17 38.96 -29.30
CA ALA A 540 62.78 39.28 -30.58
C ALA A 540 62.88 38.02 -31.46
N ASN A 541 62.69 38.17 -32.78
CA ASN A 541 62.85 37.05 -33.70
C ASN A 541 64.31 36.82 -34.16
N ASN A 542 64.55 35.74 -34.92
CA ASN A 542 65.89 35.41 -35.41
C ASN A 542 66.48 36.51 -36.32
N ALA A 543 65.66 37.20 -37.10
CA ALA A 543 66.13 38.30 -37.96
C ALA A 543 66.55 39.53 -37.16
N ALA A 544 65.88 39.82 -36.04
CA ALA A 544 66.25 40.87 -35.10
C ALA A 544 67.61 40.58 -34.45
N ALA A 545 67.81 39.35 -33.98
CA ALA A 545 69.10 38.90 -33.46
C ALA A 545 70.23 39.00 -34.49
N LYS A 546 69.98 38.55 -35.74
CA LYS A 546 70.94 38.70 -36.85
C LYS A 546 71.23 40.17 -37.19
N PHE A 547 70.22 41.04 -37.13
CA PHE A 547 70.38 42.47 -37.38
C PHE A 547 71.25 43.13 -36.30
N LEU A 548 70.98 42.83 -35.03
CA LEU A 548 71.73 43.32 -33.86
C LEU A 548 73.07 42.58 -33.63
N GLU A 549 73.43 41.60 -34.46
CA GLU A 549 74.67 40.80 -34.38
C GLU A 549 74.89 40.13 -33.00
N CYS A 550 73.82 39.77 -32.27
CA CYS A 550 73.88 39.11 -30.96
C CYS A 550 72.86 37.96 -30.83
N LYS A 551 72.92 37.19 -29.73
CA LYS A 551 71.92 36.14 -29.46
C LYS A 551 70.64 36.76 -28.91
N ILE A 552 69.49 36.11 -29.15
CA ILE A 552 68.18 36.56 -28.64
C ILE A 552 68.22 36.73 -27.12
N ASP A 553 68.80 35.76 -26.41
CA ASP A 553 68.89 35.80 -24.94
C ASP A 553 69.70 37.00 -24.41
N ASP A 554 70.64 37.52 -25.21
CA ASP A 554 71.43 38.71 -24.86
C ASP A 554 70.68 40.01 -25.17
N ILE A 555 69.57 39.96 -25.91
CA ILE A 555 68.73 41.12 -26.26
C ILE A 555 67.63 41.31 -25.23
N ILE A 556 67.02 40.22 -24.74
CA ILE A 556 65.89 40.28 -23.82
C ILE A 556 66.32 40.99 -22.52
N GLY A 557 65.52 41.96 -22.09
CA GLY A 557 65.79 42.79 -20.91
C GLY A 557 66.69 44.00 -21.15
N LYS A 558 67.40 44.08 -22.28
CA LYS A 558 68.12 45.31 -22.66
C LYS A 558 67.15 46.39 -23.10
N ASN A 559 67.57 47.64 -22.94
CA ASN A 559 66.75 48.76 -23.35
C ASN A 559 67.00 49.12 -24.82
N VAL A 560 65.97 49.55 -25.55
CA VAL A 560 66.11 49.99 -26.94
C VAL A 560 67.16 51.09 -27.13
N PHE A 561 67.41 51.91 -26.10
CA PHE A 561 68.42 52.97 -26.14
C PHE A 561 69.86 52.46 -26.00
N ASP A 562 70.07 51.18 -25.67
CA ASP A 562 71.41 50.58 -25.64
C ASP A 562 71.98 50.41 -27.05
N TYR A 563 71.10 50.22 -28.04
CA TYR A 563 71.47 49.97 -29.44
C TYR A 563 71.14 51.12 -30.39
N SER A 564 70.37 52.11 -29.96
CA SER A 564 69.95 53.27 -30.76
C SER A 564 70.25 54.53 -29.96
N PRO A 565 70.75 55.62 -30.58
CA PRO A 565 71.09 56.81 -29.83
C PRO A 565 69.81 57.35 -29.17
N PRO A 566 69.90 57.90 -27.96
CA PRO A 566 68.78 58.56 -27.33
C PRO A 566 68.43 59.81 -28.14
N ARG A 567 67.55 59.67 -29.13
CA ARG A 567 66.90 60.84 -29.72
C ARG A 567 65.93 61.38 -28.67
N TYR A 568 66.33 62.51 -28.13
CA TYR A 568 65.59 63.45 -27.29
C TYR A 568 64.19 63.74 -27.89
N GLU A 569 63.20 62.85 -27.71
CA GLU A 569 61.77 63.10 -28.00
C GLU A 569 60.86 61.91 -27.61
N LEU A 570 61.00 61.37 -26.39
CA LEU A 570 59.96 60.50 -25.79
C LEU A 570 59.35 61.06 -24.50
N LYS A 571 59.93 62.14 -23.95
CA LYS A 571 59.48 62.75 -22.70
C LYS A 571 58.79 64.12 -22.84
N GLN A 572 58.56 64.64 -24.04
CA GLN A 572 57.82 65.91 -24.22
C GLN A 572 56.78 65.83 -25.33
N ARG A 573 55.60 65.29 -24.97
CA ARG A 573 54.24 65.65 -25.39
C ARG A 573 53.33 64.47 -25.04
N GLU A 574 52.55 64.62 -23.97
CA GLU A 574 51.57 63.62 -23.49
C GLU A 574 50.53 63.23 -24.55
N GLU A 575 50.41 63.98 -25.65
CA GLU A 575 49.49 63.68 -26.76
C GLU A 575 50.05 62.73 -27.85
N HIS A 576 51.35 62.40 -27.86
CA HIS A 576 51.99 61.64 -28.96
C HIS A 576 53.01 60.57 -28.51
N SER A 577 52.79 59.91 -27.37
CA SER A 577 53.64 58.77 -26.95
C SER A 577 53.55 57.58 -27.93
N PRO A 578 54.65 56.84 -28.22
CA PRO A 578 54.65 55.67 -29.11
C PRO A 578 53.67 54.58 -28.75
N PHE A 579 53.30 54.54 -27.47
CA PHE A 579 52.37 53.58 -26.91
C PHE A 579 50.92 53.81 -27.30
N TYR A 580 50.57 54.94 -27.92
CA TYR A 580 49.18 55.25 -28.26
C TYR A 580 48.89 55.29 -29.77
N SER A 581 49.90 55.25 -30.65
CA SER A 581 49.66 55.32 -32.09
C SER A 581 50.66 54.55 -32.95
N ARG A 582 50.14 53.93 -34.02
CA ARG A 582 50.92 53.27 -35.06
C ARG A 582 51.77 54.30 -35.81
N ARG A 583 53.07 54.06 -35.92
CA ARG A 583 54.01 54.98 -36.59
C ARG A 583 55.11 54.25 -37.35
N THR A 584 55.69 54.93 -38.33
CA THR A 584 56.91 54.47 -39.02
C THR A 584 58.05 55.39 -38.62
N LEU A 585 59.08 54.81 -38.02
CA LEU A 585 60.30 55.49 -37.58
C LEU A 585 61.45 55.08 -38.48
N LYS A 586 62.37 56.00 -38.73
CA LYS A 586 63.68 55.66 -39.31
C LYS A 586 64.71 55.87 -38.21
N THR A 587 65.33 54.78 -37.79
CA THR A 587 66.22 54.76 -36.63
C THR A 587 67.58 54.21 -37.03
N GLU A 588 68.63 54.79 -36.47
CA GLU A 588 70.00 54.31 -36.62
C GLU A 588 70.37 53.48 -35.39
N TYR A 589 70.89 52.29 -35.63
CA TYR A 589 71.37 51.36 -34.63
C TYR A 589 72.90 51.32 -34.65
N TYR A 590 73.51 51.39 -33.47
CA TYR A 590 74.95 51.40 -33.24
C TYR A 590 75.32 50.04 -32.64
N ILE A 591 75.95 49.20 -33.44
CA ILE A 591 76.29 47.81 -33.10
C ILE A 591 77.78 47.63 -33.40
N ASP A 592 78.61 47.44 -32.37
CA ASP A 592 80.06 47.19 -32.47
C ASP A 592 80.75 48.09 -33.52
N ASP A 593 80.69 49.42 -33.31
CA ASP A 593 81.24 50.48 -34.17
C ASP A 593 80.65 50.59 -35.59
N LYS A 594 79.62 49.81 -35.92
CA LYS A 594 78.87 49.92 -37.18
C LYS A 594 77.54 50.63 -36.96
N ILE A 595 77.23 51.57 -37.86
CA ILE A 595 75.91 52.17 -37.95
C ILE A 595 75.07 51.39 -38.96
N LYS A 596 73.98 50.79 -38.47
CA LYS A 596 72.92 50.21 -39.31
C LYS A 596 71.68 51.10 -39.26
N THR A 597 70.88 51.13 -40.32
CA THR A 597 69.66 51.95 -40.37
C THR A 597 68.45 51.07 -40.63
N LEU A 598 67.47 51.16 -39.74
CA LEU A 598 66.23 50.39 -39.77
C LEU A 598 65.04 51.34 -39.97
N ILE A 599 64.19 51.05 -40.95
CA ILE A 599 62.83 51.62 -40.99
C ILE A 599 61.94 50.72 -40.15
N LEU A 600 61.52 51.19 -38.99
CA LEU A 600 60.75 50.45 -38.01
C LEU A 600 59.29 50.89 -38.03
N ASN A 601 58.39 49.97 -38.36
CA ASN A 601 56.95 50.16 -38.19
C ASN A 601 56.57 49.67 -36.80
N VAL A 602 56.18 50.59 -35.93
CA VAL A 602 55.81 50.31 -34.54
C VAL A 602 54.30 50.36 -34.38
N VAL A 603 53.74 49.34 -33.74
CA VAL A 603 52.32 49.18 -33.45
C VAL A 603 52.18 48.89 -31.94
N PRO A 604 51.46 49.73 -31.19
CA PRO A 604 51.13 49.40 -29.80
C PRO A 604 50.07 48.31 -29.72
N PHE A 605 50.19 47.43 -28.73
CA PHE A 605 49.17 46.44 -28.39
C PHE A 605 49.16 46.18 -26.89
N GLN A 606 48.00 45.80 -26.35
CA GLN A 606 47.84 45.46 -24.95
C GLN A 606 47.80 43.94 -24.78
N PHE A 607 48.55 43.41 -23.82
CA PHE A 607 48.54 41.99 -23.47
C PHE A 607 48.58 41.82 -21.94
N LYS A 608 47.62 41.07 -21.39
CA LYS A 608 47.44 40.86 -19.93
C LYS A 608 47.46 42.18 -19.11
N GLY A 609 46.83 43.23 -19.64
CA GLY A 609 46.72 44.53 -18.97
C GLY A 609 47.93 45.47 -19.15
N LYS A 610 49.08 44.99 -19.62
CA LYS A 610 50.28 45.80 -19.89
C LYS A 610 50.35 46.23 -21.35
N GLN A 611 50.89 47.42 -21.61
CA GLN A 611 51.14 47.92 -22.97
C GLN A 611 52.49 47.42 -23.48
N TYR A 612 52.51 47.05 -24.75
CA TYR A 612 53.72 46.61 -25.46
C TYR A 612 53.79 47.30 -26.81
N LEU A 613 55.00 47.43 -27.35
CA LEU A 613 55.22 47.89 -28.71
C LEU A 613 55.76 46.74 -29.56
N TYR A 614 55.06 46.48 -30.65
CA TYR A 614 55.47 45.55 -31.69
C TYR A 614 56.11 46.32 -32.85
N GLY A 615 57.40 46.08 -33.11
CA GLY A 615 58.17 46.75 -34.14
C GLY A 615 58.61 45.78 -35.25
N ILE A 616 58.19 46.01 -36.50
CA ILE A 616 58.76 45.32 -37.67
C ILE A 616 59.71 46.27 -38.41
N GLY A 617 60.97 45.88 -38.49
CA GLY A 617 62.04 46.63 -39.12
C GLY A 617 62.34 46.18 -40.55
N GLN A 618 62.71 47.11 -41.41
CA GLN A 618 63.38 46.83 -42.68
C GLN A 618 64.77 47.46 -42.67
N ASP A 619 65.81 46.63 -42.80
CA ASP A 619 67.20 47.09 -42.88
C ASP A 619 67.44 47.77 -44.24
N ILE A 620 67.79 49.06 -44.19
CA ILE A 620 68.08 49.87 -45.37
C ILE A 620 69.54 50.33 -45.40
N THR A 621 70.42 49.75 -44.58
CA THR A 621 71.83 50.12 -44.46
C THR A 621 72.56 49.99 -45.80
N SER A 622 72.40 48.84 -46.48
CA SER A 622 73.00 48.58 -47.78
C SER A 622 72.50 49.58 -48.83
N ARG A 623 71.19 49.84 -48.84
CA ARG A 623 70.54 50.80 -49.75
C ARG A 623 71.10 52.22 -49.56
N LEU A 624 71.21 52.70 -48.33
CA LEU A 624 71.75 54.04 -48.04
C LEU A 624 73.24 54.16 -48.39
N LYS A 625 74.04 53.11 -48.16
CA LYS A 625 75.45 53.08 -48.57
C LYS A 625 75.59 53.19 -50.09
N THR A 626 74.77 52.46 -50.85
CA THR A 626 74.74 52.53 -52.32
C THR A 626 74.29 53.90 -52.80
N GLU A 627 73.26 54.49 -52.18
CA GLU A 627 72.77 55.82 -52.53
C GLU A 627 73.80 56.92 -52.24
N LYS A 628 74.51 56.86 -51.09
CA LYS A 628 75.62 57.78 -50.79
C LYS A 628 76.79 57.64 -51.78
N LYS A 629 77.19 56.41 -52.12
CA LYS A 629 78.23 56.16 -53.14
C LYS A 629 77.83 56.73 -54.50
N LEU A 630 76.59 56.50 -54.91
CA LEU A 630 76.05 57.04 -56.16
C LEU A 630 76.06 58.58 -56.14
N ARG A 631 75.62 59.20 -55.04
CA ARG A 631 75.61 60.66 -54.90
C ARG A 631 77.02 61.25 -54.93
N LYS A 632 77.98 60.64 -54.23
CA LYS A 632 79.39 61.06 -54.25
C LYS A 632 79.98 60.97 -55.66
N SER A 633 79.75 59.86 -56.35
CA SER A 633 80.16 59.66 -57.74
C SER A 633 79.50 60.70 -58.68
N GLN A 634 78.22 61.03 -58.47
CA GLN A 634 77.54 62.09 -59.22
C GLN A 634 78.13 63.48 -58.96
N GLU A 635 78.50 63.80 -57.72
CA GLU A 635 79.14 65.07 -57.34
C GLU A 635 80.55 65.18 -57.95
N GLU A 636 81.34 64.10 -57.95
CA GLU A 636 82.67 64.01 -58.58
C GLU A 636 82.58 64.25 -60.09
N TYR A 637 81.66 63.56 -60.79
CA TYR A 637 81.44 63.79 -62.23
C TYR A 637 81.01 65.23 -62.55
N LYS A 638 80.20 65.87 -61.69
CA LYS A 638 79.84 67.29 -61.85
C LYS A 638 81.05 68.21 -61.73
N GLN A 639 81.95 67.95 -60.77
CA GLN A 639 83.15 68.76 -60.56
C GLN A 639 84.18 68.60 -61.69
N ASP A 640 84.39 67.37 -62.17
CA ASP A 640 85.33 67.10 -63.26
C ASP A 640 84.85 67.71 -64.59
N PHE A 641 83.54 67.74 -64.81
CA PHE A 641 82.93 68.47 -65.92
C PHE A 641 83.15 69.98 -65.82
N GLN A 642 82.91 70.58 -64.64
CA GLN A 642 83.12 72.03 -64.43
C GLN A 642 84.58 72.46 -64.59
N LYS A 643 85.54 71.59 -64.26
CA LYS A 643 86.98 71.84 -64.42
C LYS A 643 87.52 71.57 -65.84
N GLY A 644 86.65 71.18 -66.78
CA GLY A 644 87.01 70.93 -68.18
C GLY A 644 87.85 69.66 -68.42
N LYS A 645 87.93 68.76 -67.43
CA LYS A 645 88.65 67.48 -67.53
C LYS A 645 87.84 66.39 -68.23
N LEU A 646 86.52 66.59 -68.38
CA LEU A 646 85.62 65.72 -69.14
C LEU A 646 85.13 66.47 -70.38
N THR A 647 85.26 65.87 -71.56
CA THR A 647 84.66 66.45 -72.77
C THR A 647 83.13 66.26 -72.77
N LEU A 648 82.43 67.04 -73.58
CA LEU A 648 80.97 67.02 -73.65
C LEU A 648 80.42 65.66 -74.16
N ASP A 649 81.22 64.93 -74.95
CA ASP A 649 80.90 63.58 -75.42
C ASP A 649 81.22 62.50 -74.36
N ASP A 650 82.30 62.64 -73.59
CA ASP A 650 82.59 61.74 -72.47
C ASP A 650 81.52 61.83 -71.37
N ALA A 651 81.06 63.05 -71.06
CA ALA A 651 79.95 63.28 -70.15
C ALA A 651 78.64 62.65 -70.66
N ARG A 652 78.35 62.76 -71.96
CA ARG A 652 77.19 62.09 -72.59
C ARG A 652 77.26 60.57 -72.49
N GLY A 653 78.44 59.97 -72.67
CA GLY A 653 78.67 58.53 -72.53
C GLY A 653 78.48 58.01 -71.10
N LEU A 654 79.04 58.71 -70.11
CA LEU A 654 78.90 58.39 -68.68
C LEU A 654 77.46 58.53 -68.17
N PHE A 655 76.74 59.58 -68.59
CA PHE A 655 75.33 59.77 -68.23
C PHE A 655 74.41 58.68 -68.83
N TYR A 656 74.74 58.14 -70.00
CA TYR A 656 74.03 57.00 -70.60
C TYR A 656 74.27 55.69 -69.83
N ALA A 657 75.49 55.49 -69.31
CA ALA A 657 75.86 54.31 -68.51
C ALA A 657 75.19 54.30 -67.12
N VAL A 658 75.09 55.44 -66.44
CA VAL A 658 74.42 55.56 -65.12
C VAL A 658 72.91 55.30 -65.21
N MET A 659 72.28 55.60 -66.35
CA MET A 659 70.86 55.34 -66.61
C MET A 659 70.57 53.88 -67.00
N THR A 660 71.59 53.08 -67.29
CA THR A 660 71.47 51.71 -67.80
C THR A 660 72.30 50.70 -67.00
N THR A 661 72.39 50.86 -65.67
CA THR A 661 72.84 49.74 -64.83
C THR A 661 71.76 48.66 -64.78
N GLN A 662 72.06 47.56 -65.47
CA GLN A 662 71.32 46.31 -65.70
C GLN A 662 70.30 46.30 -66.85
N LYS A 663 70.84 46.10 -68.05
CA LYS A 663 70.14 45.42 -69.17
C LYS A 663 69.93 43.95 -68.77
N PRO A 664 68.70 43.43 -68.65
CA PRO A 664 68.48 41.99 -68.57
C PRO A 664 69.01 41.38 -69.86
N ARG A 665 69.91 40.39 -69.76
CA ARG A 665 70.28 39.55 -70.91
C ARG A 665 69.03 38.76 -71.30
N GLY A 666 68.48 39.07 -72.47
CA GLY A 666 67.34 38.34 -73.03
C GLY A 666 66.44 39.22 -73.87
N ASP A 667 66.63 39.09 -75.18
CA ASP A 667 65.73 39.45 -76.27
C ASP A 667 65.54 40.91 -76.73
N LYS A 668 65.70 41.01 -78.05
CA LYS A 668 65.70 42.16 -78.92
C LYS A 668 64.37 42.92 -78.80
N SER A 669 64.39 44.16 -78.32
CA SER A 669 63.38 45.14 -78.71
C SER A 669 63.95 46.57 -78.74
N SER A 670 63.69 47.24 -79.86
CA SER A 670 64.13 48.58 -80.23
C SER A 670 63.30 49.64 -79.51
N TRP A 671 63.79 50.17 -78.39
CA TRP A 671 63.15 51.31 -77.70
C TRP A 671 63.69 52.69 -78.10
N ALA A 672 64.52 52.78 -79.13
CA ALA A 672 65.22 54.02 -79.49
C ALA A 672 64.47 54.97 -80.46
N SER A 673 63.27 54.65 -80.97
CA SER A 673 62.68 55.46 -82.07
C SER A 673 61.40 56.25 -81.75
N ARG A 674 60.87 56.27 -80.51
CA ARG A 674 59.59 56.95 -80.18
C ARG A 674 59.61 58.14 -79.19
N PRO A 675 60.66 58.45 -78.42
CA PRO A 675 60.68 59.69 -77.63
C PRO A 675 60.89 60.98 -78.45
N SER A 676 61.23 60.90 -79.75
CA SER A 676 61.69 62.06 -80.52
C SER A 676 60.64 63.18 -80.75
N GLN A 677 59.35 62.87 -80.86
CA GLN A 677 58.34 63.88 -81.24
C GLN A 677 57.70 64.63 -80.06
N PHE A 678 57.48 63.96 -78.92
CA PHE A 678 56.87 64.62 -77.75
C PHE A 678 57.81 65.66 -77.12
N TYR A 679 59.12 65.38 -77.12
CA TYR A 679 60.13 66.29 -76.57
C TYR A 679 60.45 67.46 -77.54
N LYS A 680 60.37 67.26 -78.86
CA LYS A 680 60.46 68.37 -79.85
C LYS A 680 59.33 69.38 -79.73
N LYS A 681 58.10 68.92 -79.49
CA LYS A 681 56.93 69.81 -79.34
C LYS A 681 57.00 70.68 -78.08
N ARG A 682 57.54 70.15 -76.98
CA ARG A 682 57.66 70.88 -75.71
C ARG A 682 58.85 71.84 -75.68
N TRP A 683 59.94 71.51 -76.39
CA TRP A 683 61.08 72.42 -76.65
C TRP A 683 60.63 73.75 -77.28
N PHE A 684 59.75 73.67 -78.28
CA PHE A 684 59.20 74.82 -79.00
C PHE A 684 58.36 75.74 -78.08
N ILE A 685 57.60 75.14 -77.16
CA ILE A 685 56.67 75.86 -76.27
C ILE A 685 57.42 76.57 -75.14
N GLU A 686 58.43 75.95 -74.53
CA GLU A 686 59.09 76.49 -73.34
C GLU A 686 60.28 77.42 -73.66
N THR A 687 60.85 77.37 -74.87
CA THR A 687 62.05 78.15 -75.23
C THR A 687 61.90 79.11 -76.41
N GLY A 688 60.82 78.98 -77.20
CA GLY A 688 60.58 79.82 -78.39
C GLY A 688 61.48 79.54 -79.61
N PHE A 689 62.42 78.58 -79.53
CA PHE A 689 63.32 78.23 -80.65
C PHE A 689 62.79 77.04 -81.45
N SER A 690 62.74 77.21 -82.78
CA SER A 690 62.02 76.31 -83.68
C SER A 690 62.83 75.14 -84.26
N ASP A 691 64.16 75.15 -84.15
CA ASP A 691 64.97 74.21 -84.93
C ASP A 691 66.21 73.69 -84.19
N LEU A 692 66.16 72.41 -83.81
CA LEU A 692 67.28 71.67 -83.18
C LEU A 692 68.39 71.31 -84.18
N SER A 693 68.18 71.51 -85.49
CA SER A 693 69.12 71.11 -86.55
C SER A 693 70.23 72.13 -86.86
N ARG A 694 70.15 73.36 -86.32
CA ARG A 694 71.15 74.43 -86.50
C ARG A 694 72.10 74.65 -85.31
N MET A 695 72.20 73.70 -84.38
CA MET A 695 73.03 73.85 -83.16
C MET A 695 74.56 73.82 -83.40
N GLY A 696 75.03 73.59 -84.62
CA GLY A 696 76.46 73.48 -84.92
C GLY A 696 77.25 74.79 -84.96
N HIS A 697 76.64 75.97 -85.13
CA HIS A 697 77.39 77.15 -85.62
C HIS A 697 77.21 78.49 -84.87
N ARG A 698 76.54 78.56 -83.71
CA ARG A 698 76.42 79.83 -82.95
C ARG A 698 76.38 79.67 -81.43
N TRP A 699 77.47 79.19 -80.81
CA TRP A 699 77.71 79.40 -79.38
C TRP A 699 79.23 79.54 -79.14
N LYS A 700 79.70 80.76 -78.85
CA LYS A 700 81.12 81.09 -78.59
C LYS A 700 81.37 81.58 -77.15
N SER A 701 80.45 81.34 -76.21
CA SER A 701 80.55 81.80 -74.82
C SER A 701 80.51 80.64 -73.82
N LYS A 702 81.42 80.67 -72.83
CA LYS A 702 81.54 79.68 -71.74
C LYS A 702 80.31 79.65 -70.81
N TYR A 703 79.54 80.74 -70.73
CA TYR A 703 78.40 80.87 -69.81
C TYR A 703 77.18 80.03 -70.21
N ASP A 704 77.00 79.79 -71.50
CA ASP A 704 75.81 79.12 -72.04
C ASP A 704 75.81 77.60 -71.87
N ASN A 705 77.01 76.99 -71.85
CA ASN A 705 77.16 75.56 -71.59
C ASN A 705 76.75 75.19 -70.15
N THR A 706 76.92 76.09 -69.18
CA THR A 706 76.50 75.91 -67.79
C THR A 706 74.99 75.93 -67.63
N ARG A 707 74.28 76.83 -68.33
CA ARG A 707 72.80 76.86 -68.35
C ARG A 707 72.23 75.63 -69.05
N TYR A 708 72.87 75.18 -70.13
CA TYR A 708 72.47 73.96 -70.84
C TYR A 708 72.63 72.70 -69.97
N LEU A 709 73.71 72.60 -69.18
CA LEU A 709 73.88 71.52 -68.21
C LEU A 709 72.92 71.60 -67.02
N ASP A 710 72.67 72.78 -66.45
CA ASP A 710 71.73 72.92 -65.34
C ASP A 710 70.31 72.52 -65.78
N MET A 711 69.93 72.87 -67.00
CA MET A 711 68.65 72.47 -67.60
C MET A 711 68.56 70.95 -67.86
N LEU A 712 69.62 70.33 -68.40
CA LEU A 712 69.70 68.87 -68.58
C LEU A 712 69.63 68.12 -67.24
N VAL A 713 70.36 68.61 -66.22
CA VAL A 713 70.33 68.05 -64.86
C VAL A 713 68.92 68.16 -64.25
N ARG A 714 68.22 69.29 -64.43
CA ARG A 714 66.83 69.47 -63.96
C ARG A 714 65.83 68.55 -64.68
N MET A 715 65.94 68.40 -66.00
CA MET A 715 65.09 67.46 -66.76
C MET A 715 65.37 66.00 -66.36
N LEU A 716 66.63 65.66 -66.06
CA LEU A 716 67.04 64.31 -65.64
C LEU A 716 66.59 63.99 -64.20
N LEU A 717 66.67 64.94 -63.27
CA LEU A 717 66.15 64.80 -61.91
C LEU A 717 64.63 64.59 -61.90
N TYR A 718 63.90 65.31 -62.77
CA TYR A 718 62.45 65.15 -62.94
C TYR A 718 62.08 63.77 -63.51
N ASN A 719 62.84 63.25 -64.47
CA ASN A 719 62.63 61.91 -65.03
C ASN A 719 62.96 60.79 -64.03
N SER A 720 64.01 60.94 -63.22
CA SER A 720 64.35 59.98 -62.15
C SER A 720 63.25 59.91 -61.08
N TRP A 721 62.67 61.07 -60.69
CA TRP A 721 61.54 61.13 -59.77
C TRP A 721 60.28 60.43 -60.33
N LYS A 722 59.98 60.63 -61.63
CA LYS A 722 58.79 60.05 -62.28
C LYS A 722 58.92 58.54 -62.53
N ILE A 723 60.13 58.06 -62.85
CA ILE A 723 60.42 56.62 -62.98
C ILE A 723 60.33 55.92 -61.62
N ASN A 724 60.86 56.54 -60.55
CA ASN A 724 60.70 56.02 -59.19
C ASN A 724 59.24 56.01 -58.73
N LYS A 725 58.45 57.05 -59.05
CA LYS A 725 57.01 57.10 -58.77
C LYS A 725 56.23 56.02 -59.54
N ALA A 726 56.56 55.78 -60.81
CA ALA A 726 55.93 54.72 -61.60
C ALA A 726 56.32 53.31 -61.13
N TYR A 727 57.57 53.10 -60.70
CA TYR A 727 58.06 51.85 -60.12
C TYR A 727 57.41 51.54 -58.77
N LEU A 728 57.32 52.53 -57.86
CA LEU A 728 56.64 52.41 -56.57
C LEU A 728 55.14 52.09 -56.73
N THR A 729 54.47 52.72 -57.70
CA THR A 729 53.05 52.43 -58.02
C THR A 729 52.85 51.05 -58.66
N LYS A 730 53.86 50.49 -59.36
CA LYS A 730 53.82 49.13 -59.91
C LYS A 730 54.09 48.05 -58.86
N CYS A 731 54.97 48.35 -57.89
CA CYS A 731 55.24 47.47 -56.75
C CYS A 731 54.04 47.39 -55.78
N SER A 732 53.33 48.51 -55.53
CA SER A 732 52.10 48.48 -54.71
C SER A 732 50.96 47.69 -55.37
N LYS A 733 50.82 47.75 -56.71
CA LYS A 733 49.83 46.95 -57.46
C LYS A 733 50.16 45.45 -57.58
N LYS A 734 51.43 45.04 -57.44
CA LYS A 734 51.81 43.61 -57.41
C LYS A 734 51.63 42.97 -56.03
N ALA A 735 51.73 43.73 -54.95
CA ALA A 735 51.45 43.23 -53.60
C ALA A 735 49.95 42.96 -53.38
N GLY A 736 49.06 43.80 -53.95
CA GLY A 736 47.61 43.61 -53.87
C GLY A 736 47.01 42.51 -54.77
N LYS A 737 47.82 41.76 -55.53
CA LYS A 737 47.36 40.65 -56.40
C LYS A 737 47.83 39.26 -55.95
N ARG A 738 48.41 39.14 -54.74
CA ARG A 738 48.73 37.85 -54.09
C ARG A 738 47.94 37.60 -52.79
N GLN A 739 46.92 38.41 -52.52
CA GLN A 739 45.83 38.08 -51.60
C GLN A 739 44.55 37.94 -52.43
N ASN A 740 44.41 36.76 -53.03
CA ASN A 740 43.17 36.05 -53.31
C ASN A 740 43.52 34.57 -53.30
#